data_AF-A0AAI9TU90-F1
#
_entry.id   AF-A0AAI9TU90-F1
#
_cell.length_a   1.000
_cell.length_b   1.000
_cell.length_c   1.000
_cell.angle_alpha   90.00
_cell.angle_beta   90.00
_cell.angle_gamma   90.00
#
_symmetry.space_group_name_H-M   'P 1'
#
loop_
_entity.id
_entity.type
_entity.pdbx_description
1 polymer ?
#
loop_
_entity_poly.entity_id
_entity_poly.type
_entity_poly.pdbx_seq_one_letter_code
_entity_poly.pdbx_strand_id
1 'polypeptide(L)'
;MRRSHPILWLASLSSLVAADSWSPPDGPSLYGNGSYATDVLMLAGNETWTNYPDNEGSSGNSTHTFKKRAEDFYLRILPLGASITRGVFSSDNNGYRKALREQLRFEGWKVNMVGSKQDGTMADNDNEGHPGAWVHQVNEKFRLSSNQKPNLVLVNAGTNDCENRQAPETTIKNMRTMIDEIFKTLPDTTVILSSLVKSGKDDGIKACAAAVSQGYRNLVYTTYRGYRISYANIYDAISLNQIGDGTHPTDEGYRLFASVWVAAINRIAKKIKPPPNVETVNDAEVTKTTKCQKIPGTARRVQTQRGSGHDDGNYVHDRVERGIIESGKIIKYTRTSAPGSPTDYMFFANIVKGDPNSPRSASLDDLVYATIDESQELTWMYRRNLGAGGSFGPTVEFKTDLNCGVDDTTKDCALQIIGQSDRTQREVRMADIDGDGRVDFCLVSDDDVKCSRNGGKGDEHFWQGFQTASGIRETVFNARSGPLSGVELADLNGDYRADFLYVGDNGNVDTYINQRGSGKGIVPDWRKAGVTHPGQAETGVRGNIKFGRIYGSGRLDYIYMKEEEEWFDMIVFENKGSGGTRRKGDGNFYCDMRGTGADDLVWIYYDGRVDEINTNIHSPPNWGHDTSITLTVPGPRMGIHFADWTGNGRCDVLVQNKATGALTLYENNYDAGAKALTFSNRGVVANTGCTEGWGVGIFDRGMRLADIDGDGRADPICIEISGRMTAWLNRQSGLLDAGQIKFAESWDRANIRFADVENSGRADIIWMNKYTGASTVFKNNGYQSGGAAGGSSFSWTNRGVLYSGVDRGECLHFANLGGLGRADLIEVDPATNTASTNFNECNGSGGDDGAVSNPGLPSYSTNDPLILWDYAPVYAQDSNPPYPPLKNDDESDIAIENLRETRLFGFYQCDTETFSNIKNGWRDFNRLSLMDRLSSNIDWNSQGINEFFGQGDQKTLSDDKKRQIQNIFYYTSQMWTHWWTDWGPPNYIDSWQYLWIEVSCSLGDGSGDPENYCGDKENPSEGGPAALITWKWDENRYTRALVCRKYTTLGKDLDDLTRYMNTEKTAEDRLNLANWEHARGGYWLHEATHMDYFMNTPSSGSGPVVRDLLVDYSDGRGENKAYGIDNAKKLANYDRHFTPGEYTQQNSDNYRFYAMSKWVEANSVERTYPYKPSVNPFAMPVFPPKVPDEG
;
A
#
# COMPACT_ATOMS: atom_id res chain seq x y z
N MET A 1 48.97 25.71 -31.52
CA MET A 1 48.76 26.22 -30.15
C MET A 1 48.06 25.13 -29.36
N ARG A 2 48.67 24.75 -28.22
CA ARG A 2 48.24 23.85 -27.12
C ARG A 2 47.75 22.43 -27.47
N ARG A 3 48.73 21.51 -27.45
CA ARG A 3 48.62 20.07 -27.15
C ARG A 3 48.50 19.85 -25.63
N SER A 4 47.77 18.81 -25.22
CA SER A 4 48.01 17.94 -24.04
C SER A 4 46.83 16.95 -23.91
N HIS A 5 46.89 15.79 -24.57
CA HIS A 5 47.31 14.46 -24.06
C HIS A 5 46.36 13.87 -22.98
N PRO A 6 45.49 12.91 -23.34
CA PRO A 6 44.62 12.18 -22.41
C PRO A 6 45.43 11.02 -21.80
N ILE A 7 45.46 10.94 -20.47
CA ILE A 7 46.18 9.88 -19.74
C ILE A 7 45.13 9.07 -18.99
N LEU A 8 44.93 7.85 -19.46
CA LEU A 8 44.10 6.80 -18.87
C LEU A 8 44.63 6.38 -17.48
N TRP A 9 43.75 5.70 -16.71
CA TRP A 9 44.06 4.74 -15.63
C TRP A 9 43.92 5.17 -14.16
N LEU A 10 42.74 4.89 -13.60
CA LEU A 10 42.54 4.31 -12.25
C LEU A 10 41.27 3.43 -12.16
N ALA A 11 40.78 2.93 -13.30
CA ALA A 11 39.86 1.79 -13.32
C ALA A 11 40.24 0.75 -14.37
N SER A 12 41.34 0.06 -14.17
CA SER A 12 41.15 -1.38 -14.20
C SER A 12 40.97 -1.75 -12.75
N LEU A 13 39.76 -2.19 -12.39
CA LEU A 13 39.55 -3.15 -11.33
C LEU A 13 39.48 -2.56 -9.88
N SER A 14 38.40 -2.59 -9.10
CA SER A 14 37.12 -3.28 -9.22
C SER A 14 37.27 -4.62 -9.91
N SER A 15 38.27 -5.42 -9.49
CA SER A 15 38.68 -6.67 -10.15
C SER A 15 37.56 -7.69 -10.11
N LEU A 16 36.51 -7.48 -10.91
CA LEU A 16 35.60 -8.51 -11.35
C LEU A 16 36.45 -9.46 -12.20
N VAL A 17 37.06 -10.39 -11.47
CA VAL A 17 37.57 -11.67 -11.93
C VAL A 17 36.36 -12.41 -12.48
N ALA A 18 36.20 -12.34 -13.79
CA ALA A 18 35.52 -13.35 -14.57
C ALA A 18 36.54 -13.83 -15.62
N ALA A 19 37.33 -14.83 -15.23
CA ALA A 19 38.06 -15.64 -16.20
C ALA A 19 37.04 -16.56 -16.88
N ASP A 20 36.77 -16.32 -18.16
CA ASP A 20 35.63 -16.90 -18.88
C ASP A 20 35.84 -18.38 -19.27
N SER A 21 34.79 -19.19 -19.07
CA SER A 21 34.26 -20.04 -20.15
C SER A 21 32.78 -20.38 -19.88
N TRP A 22 31.86 -19.66 -20.52
CA TRP A 22 30.50 -20.08 -20.92
C TRP A 22 29.79 -21.14 -20.03
N SER A 23 29.01 -20.62 -19.04
CA SER A 23 27.86 -21.22 -18.31
C SER A 23 28.05 -22.55 -17.54
N PRO A 24 27.73 -22.70 -16.22
CA PRO A 24 26.82 -21.93 -15.35
C PRO A 24 27.45 -21.55 -13.96
N PRO A 25 26.67 -21.21 -12.91
CA PRO A 25 26.56 -19.92 -12.24
C PRO A 25 27.37 -19.80 -10.93
N ASP A 26 28.70 -19.99 -10.94
CA ASP A 26 29.52 -19.87 -9.71
C ASP A 26 30.51 -18.70 -9.79
N GLY A 27 30.01 -17.52 -10.17
CA GLY A 27 30.77 -16.27 -10.13
C GLY A 27 31.17 -15.93 -8.69
N PRO A 28 32.43 -15.55 -8.41
CA PRO A 28 32.91 -15.33 -7.04
C PRO A 28 32.08 -14.25 -6.32
N SER A 29 31.75 -14.53 -5.07
CA SER A 29 30.77 -13.76 -4.30
C SER A 29 31.15 -12.31 -4.07
N LEU A 30 30.17 -11.42 -4.21
CA LEU A 30 30.25 -9.99 -3.90
C LEU A 30 30.32 -9.67 -2.39
N TYR A 31 30.56 -10.67 -1.53
CA TYR A 31 30.72 -10.49 -0.09
C TYR A 31 32.11 -9.96 0.29
N GLY A 32 32.27 -8.64 0.23
CA GLY A 32 33.37 -7.95 0.88
C GLY A 32 32.85 -7.16 2.07
N ASN A 33 32.88 -7.74 3.29
CA ASN A 33 32.49 -7.17 4.61
C ASN A 33 32.95 -5.71 4.89
N GLY A 34 32.52 -4.74 4.11
CA GLY A 34 32.43 -3.30 4.40
C GLY A 34 33.69 -2.51 4.70
N SER A 35 34.89 -2.91 4.27
CA SER A 35 36.11 -2.10 4.55
C SER A 35 37.19 -2.05 3.49
N TYR A 36 37.03 -2.65 2.31
CA TYR A 36 38.20 -3.00 1.50
C TYR A 36 38.38 -2.08 0.31
N ALA A 37 39.62 -1.65 0.09
CA ALA A 37 40.14 -1.63 -1.26
C ALA A 37 40.05 -3.06 -1.82
N THR A 38 39.57 -3.17 -3.05
CA THR A 38 39.14 -4.39 -3.75
C THR A 38 39.96 -5.66 -3.50
N ASP A 39 39.31 -6.74 -3.10
CA ASP A 39 39.88 -8.10 -2.96
C ASP A 39 40.30 -8.68 -4.35
N VAL A 40 41.34 -9.53 -4.40
CA VAL A 40 41.79 -10.28 -5.60
C VAL A 40 41.88 -11.77 -5.28
N LEU A 41 41.15 -12.64 -6.02
CA LEU A 41 41.13 -14.11 -5.85
C LEU A 41 41.85 -14.85 -7.01
N MET A 42 42.54 -15.95 -6.68
CA MET A 42 43.21 -16.86 -7.64
C MET A 42 42.58 -18.27 -7.56
N LEU A 43 42.13 -18.85 -8.68
CA LEU A 43 41.54 -20.21 -8.75
C LEU A 43 42.39 -21.17 -9.60
N ALA A 44 42.36 -22.47 -9.25
CA ALA A 44 43.15 -23.54 -9.86
C ALA A 44 42.27 -24.66 -10.46
N GLY A 45 42.50 -25.01 -11.74
CA GLY A 45 42.45 -26.39 -12.29
C GLY A 45 41.12 -27.02 -12.76
N ASN A 46 41.03 -27.29 -14.07
CA ASN A 46 40.02 -28.00 -14.90
C ASN A 46 39.50 -29.39 -14.46
N GLU A 47 38.25 -29.76 -14.85
CA GLU A 47 37.87 -30.92 -15.74
C GLU A 47 36.32 -31.15 -15.94
N THR A 48 35.79 -30.75 -17.12
CA THR A 48 34.86 -31.43 -18.10
C THR A 48 33.44 -32.04 -17.83
N TRP A 49 32.42 -31.45 -18.53
CA TRP A 49 31.33 -31.95 -19.44
C TRP A 49 29.92 -32.55 -19.02
N THR A 50 28.85 -31.81 -19.44
CA THR A 50 27.52 -32.12 -20.09
C THR A 50 26.25 -32.74 -19.45
N ASN A 51 25.09 -32.03 -19.55
CA ASN A 51 23.92 -32.27 -20.47
C ASN A 51 22.65 -31.41 -20.15
N TYR A 52 21.92 -30.94 -21.20
CA TYR A 52 20.56 -30.31 -21.28
C TYR A 52 19.42 -31.39 -21.13
N PRO A 53 18.05 -31.16 -21.17
CA PRO A 53 17.20 -29.95 -21.42
C PRO A 53 15.83 -29.83 -20.63
N ASP A 54 15.01 -28.83 -21.05
CA ASP A 54 13.52 -28.76 -21.19
C ASP A 54 12.51 -28.40 -20.06
N ASN A 55 11.93 -27.20 -20.26
CA ASN A 55 10.49 -26.82 -20.36
C ASN A 55 9.43 -26.92 -19.24
N GLU A 56 8.74 -25.77 -19.13
CA GLU A 56 7.29 -25.50 -18.93
C GLU A 56 6.52 -25.94 -17.68
N GLY A 57 5.84 -24.94 -17.09
CA GLY A 57 4.40 -25.01 -16.86
C GLY A 57 3.92 -24.94 -15.40
N SER A 58 3.26 -23.84 -15.01
CA SER A 58 1.87 -23.84 -14.49
C SER A 58 1.56 -22.72 -13.46
N SER A 59 0.54 -21.93 -13.83
CA SER A 59 -0.54 -21.38 -13.00
C SER A 59 -0.22 -20.47 -11.81
N GLY A 60 -0.22 -19.16 -12.06
CA GLY A 60 -0.45 -18.11 -11.06
C GLY A 60 -1.95 -17.86 -10.85
N ASN A 61 -2.39 -17.95 -9.60
CA ASN A 61 -3.75 -17.70 -9.15
C ASN A 61 -3.76 -16.37 -8.38
N SER A 62 -4.37 -15.31 -8.93
CA SER A 62 -4.45 -13.98 -8.31
C SER A 62 -5.91 -13.59 -8.04
N THR A 63 -6.23 -13.33 -6.78
CA THR A 63 -7.53 -12.82 -6.32
C THR A 63 -7.55 -11.29 -6.30
N HIS A 64 -8.61 -10.70 -6.85
CA HIS A 64 -8.90 -9.27 -6.89
C HIS A 64 -9.75 -8.79 -5.68
N THR A 65 -9.65 -7.51 -5.29
CA THR A 65 -10.65 -6.81 -4.47
C THR A 65 -10.96 -5.41 -5.02
N PHE A 66 -12.25 -5.03 -5.01
CA PHE A 66 -12.84 -3.81 -5.61
C PHE A 66 -12.80 -2.56 -4.70
N LYS A 67 -12.96 -1.37 -5.29
CA LYS A 67 -12.67 -0.02 -4.76
C LYS A 67 -13.82 0.71 -4.02
N LYS A 68 -13.37 1.73 -3.26
CA LYS A 68 -13.94 2.64 -2.24
C LYS A 68 -14.91 3.72 -2.82
N ARG A 69 -16.08 3.98 -2.19
CA ARG A 69 -17.04 5.06 -2.55
C ARG A 69 -16.96 6.32 -1.66
N ALA A 70 -16.27 6.27 -0.52
CA ALA A 70 -16.22 7.41 0.42
C ALA A 70 -15.01 8.34 0.21
N GLU A 71 -15.23 9.62 0.46
CA GLU A 71 -14.18 10.64 0.55
C GLU A 71 -13.16 10.27 1.64
N ASP A 72 -11.87 10.61 1.46
CA ASP A 72 -10.79 10.13 2.33
C ASP A 72 -10.60 10.94 3.63
N PHE A 73 -11.70 11.33 4.28
CA PHE A 73 -11.69 12.00 5.58
C PHE A 73 -12.77 11.43 6.51
N TYR A 74 -12.69 11.75 7.81
CA TYR A 74 -13.67 11.28 8.78
C TYR A 74 -14.98 12.05 8.71
N LEU A 75 -16.11 11.34 8.67
CA LEU A 75 -17.36 11.87 9.19
C LEU A 75 -17.24 11.91 10.70
N ARG A 76 -16.86 13.07 11.25
CA ARG A 76 -16.97 13.38 12.67
C ARG A 76 -18.41 13.81 12.94
N ILE A 77 -19.24 12.83 13.24
CA ILE A 77 -20.69 12.94 13.39
C ILE A 77 -21.01 13.31 14.83
N LEU A 78 -21.75 14.40 15.05
CA LEU A 78 -22.38 14.71 16.34
C LEU A 78 -23.87 14.34 16.26
N PRO A 79 -24.32 13.21 16.85
CA PRO A 79 -25.73 12.92 17.04
C PRO A 79 -26.29 13.87 18.11
N LEU A 80 -27.07 14.87 17.70
CA LEU A 80 -27.58 15.94 18.57
C LEU A 80 -29.10 15.83 18.76
N GLY A 81 -29.55 15.64 20.02
CA GLY A 81 -30.98 15.55 20.30
C GLY A 81 -31.32 15.17 21.73
N ALA A 82 -32.45 14.47 21.90
CA ALA A 82 -32.98 14.08 23.20
C ALA A 82 -32.97 12.55 23.41
N SER A 83 -34.03 11.99 24.01
CA SER A 83 -34.13 10.56 24.33
C SER A 83 -34.10 9.65 23.09
N ILE A 84 -34.61 10.11 21.95
CA ILE A 84 -34.56 9.35 20.69
C ILE A 84 -33.10 9.19 20.20
N THR A 85 -32.30 10.26 20.24
CA THR A 85 -30.87 10.25 19.91
C THR A 85 -30.05 9.41 20.89
N ARG A 86 -30.41 9.44 22.17
CA ARG A 86 -29.81 8.58 23.20
C ARG A 86 -30.01 7.09 22.88
N GLY A 87 -31.17 6.72 22.32
CA GLY A 87 -31.54 5.33 22.02
C GLY A 87 -32.51 4.71 23.02
N VAL A 88 -33.26 5.54 23.77
CA VAL A 88 -34.28 5.04 24.71
C VAL A 88 -35.28 4.15 23.97
N PHE A 89 -35.65 3.02 24.59
CA PHE A 89 -36.56 2.00 24.06
C PHE A 89 -35.94 1.03 23.03
N SER A 90 -34.69 1.23 22.58
CA SER A 90 -33.96 0.15 21.89
C SER A 90 -33.43 -0.87 22.91
N SER A 91 -33.37 -2.14 22.53
CA SER A 91 -32.96 -3.25 23.42
C SER A 91 -31.50 -3.13 23.90
N ASP A 92 -30.67 -2.41 23.13
CA ASP A 92 -29.25 -2.20 23.35
C ASP A 92 -28.90 -0.75 23.75
N ASN A 93 -29.90 0.12 23.84
CA ASN A 93 -29.80 1.55 24.07
C ASN A 93 -28.87 2.30 23.07
N ASN A 94 -28.58 1.72 21.90
CA ASN A 94 -27.83 2.36 20.81
C ASN A 94 -28.72 3.23 19.90
N GLY A 95 -30.03 2.99 19.90
CA GLY A 95 -30.97 3.63 18.98
C GLY A 95 -30.56 3.43 17.51
N TYR A 96 -30.61 4.50 16.72
CA TYR A 96 -30.20 4.45 15.30
C TYR A 96 -28.68 4.46 15.10
N ARG A 97 -27.89 4.82 16.13
CA ARG A 97 -26.48 5.21 15.97
C ARG A 97 -25.59 4.06 15.49
N LYS A 98 -25.80 2.86 16.03
CA LYS A 98 -25.05 1.66 15.65
C LYS A 98 -25.29 1.28 14.20
N ALA A 99 -26.55 1.11 13.80
CA ALA A 99 -26.89 0.70 12.44
C ALA A 99 -26.52 1.78 11.39
N LEU A 100 -26.59 3.06 11.75
CA LEU A 100 -26.09 4.17 10.93
C LEU A 100 -24.57 4.10 10.74
N ARG A 101 -23.82 3.88 11.83
CA ARG A 101 -22.37 3.77 11.81
C ARG A 101 -21.91 2.58 10.95
N GLU A 102 -22.48 1.40 11.20
CA GLU A 102 -22.20 0.17 10.45
C GLU A 102 -22.43 0.36 8.94
N GLN A 103 -23.56 0.97 8.57
CA GLN A 103 -23.89 1.21 7.16
C GLN A 103 -22.94 2.21 6.49
N LEU A 104 -22.61 3.33 7.15
CA LEU A 104 -21.69 4.33 6.58
C LEU A 104 -20.27 3.76 6.43
N ARG A 105 -19.82 2.92 7.36
CA ARG A 105 -18.56 2.17 7.26
C ARG A 105 -18.61 1.13 6.15
N PHE A 106 -19.73 0.43 5.98
CA PHE A 106 -19.98 -0.46 4.84
C PHE A 106 -19.91 0.27 3.50
N GLU A 107 -20.34 1.53 3.46
CA GLU A 107 -20.22 2.42 2.29
C GLU A 107 -18.81 3.03 2.13
N GLY A 108 -17.90 2.75 3.06
CA GLY A 108 -16.48 3.11 3.00
C GLY A 108 -16.10 4.38 3.78
N TRP A 109 -17.04 5.06 4.43
CA TRP A 109 -16.75 6.25 5.22
C TRP A 109 -15.92 5.89 6.45
N LYS A 110 -14.90 6.70 6.75
CA LYS A 110 -14.33 6.75 8.09
C LYS A 110 -15.33 7.50 8.97
N VAL A 111 -15.80 6.89 10.05
CA VAL A 111 -16.83 7.50 10.91
C VAL A 111 -16.29 7.62 12.32
N ASN A 112 -16.48 8.77 12.95
CA ASN A 112 -16.27 9.02 14.38
C ASN A 112 -17.54 9.65 14.95
N MET A 113 -18.19 9.04 15.94
CA MET A 113 -19.25 9.68 16.68
C MET A 113 -18.61 10.54 17.77
N VAL A 114 -19.11 11.75 17.96
CA VAL A 114 -18.64 12.66 19.00
C VAL A 114 -19.81 13.18 19.81
N GLY A 115 -19.52 13.58 21.03
CA GLY A 115 -20.46 14.16 21.98
C GLY A 115 -19.94 14.02 23.41
N SER A 116 -20.68 14.54 24.37
CA SER A 116 -20.35 14.51 25.80
C SER A 116 -20.97 13.33 26.55
N LYS A 117 -21.82 12.54 25.88
CA LYS A 117 -22.53 11.38 26.44
C LYS A 117 -22.08 10.09 25.79
N GLN A 118 -22.15 9.00 26.57
CA GLN A 118 -21.85 7.64 26.14
C GLN A 118 -23.02 6.75 26.57
N ASP A 119 -23.74 6.21 25.60
CA ASP A 119 -24.95 5.43 25.84
C ASP A 119 -25.07 4.27 24.85
N GLY A 120 -25.40 3.07 25.35
CA GLY A 120 -25.57 1.87 24.53
C GLY A 120 -24.31 1.01 24.43
N THR A 121 -24.45 -0.14 23.76
CA THR A 121 -23.44 -1.21 23.68
C THR A 121 -22.49 -1.13 22.48
N MET A 122 -22.67 -0.21 21.52
CA MET A 122 -21.73 -0.02 20.40
C MET A 122 -20.39 0.55 20.89
N ALA A 123 -19.24 0.19 20.29
CA ALA A 123 -17.96 0.70 20.80
C ALA A 123 -17.63 2.13 20.41
N ASP A 124 -18.44 2.76 19.56
CA ASP A 124 -18.44 4.21 19.39
C ASP A 124 -19.77 4.80 19.85
N ASN A 125 -20.03 4.71 21.16
CA ASN A 125 -21.30 5.12 21.75
C ASN A 125 -21.36 6.61 22.13
N ASP A 126 -20.41 7.42 21.66
CA ASP A 126 -20.40 8.86 21.85
C ASP A 126 -21.63 9.51 21.18
N ASN A 127 -22.28 10.43 21.88
CA ASN A 127 -23.47 11.15 21.44
C ASN A 127 -23.76 12.40 22.27
N GLU A 128 -24.73 13.20 21.82
CA GLU A 128 -25.26 14.35 22.54
C GLU A 128 -26.78 14.23 22.71
N GLY A 129 -27.24 13.06 23.16
CA GLY A 129 -28.65 12.76 23.46
C GLY A 129 -29.02 13.07 24.92
N HIS A 130 -29.92 14.03 25.14
CA HIS A 130 -30.36 14.44 26.49
C HIS A 130 -31.86 14.20 26.70
N PRO A 131 -32.26 13.09 27.34
CA PRO A 131 -33.67 12.79 27.61
C PRO A 131 -34.40 13.95 28.29
N GLY A 132 -35.61 14.24 27.81
CA GLY A 132 -36.44 15.34 28.31
C GLY A 132 -36.06 16.75 27.85
N ALA A 133 -34.93 16.94 27.17
CA ALA A 133 -34.50 18.27 26.72
C ALA A 133 -35.39 18.82 25.59
N TRP A 134 -35.74 20.10 25.70
CA TRP A 134 -36.45 20.86 24.67
C TRP A 134 -35.46 21.42 23.63
N VAL A 135 -35.92 21.88 22.46
CA VAL A 135 -35.03 22.35 21.38
C VAL A 135 -34.02 23.42 21.85
N HIS A 136 -34.45 24.38 22.67
CA HIS A 136 -33.55 25.42 23.20
C HIS A 136 -32.49 24.87 24.16
N GLN A 137 -32.81 23.82 24.94
CA GLN A 137 -31.87 23.15 25.84
C GLN A 137 -30.91 22.26 25.07
N VAL A 138 -31.36 21.59 23.99
CA VAL A 138 -30.47 20.85 23.08
C VAL A 138 -29.44 21.80 22.47
N ASN A 139 -29.85 23.03 22.11
CA ASN A 139 -28.91 24.07 21.65
C ASN A 139 -27.88 24.45 22.73
N GLU A 140 -28.28 24.52 24.02
CA GLU A 140 -27.32 24.72 25.10
C GLU A 140 -26.31 23.57 25.23
N LYS A 141 -26.73 22.32 24.97
CA LYS A 141 -25.84 21.16 24.99
C LYS A 141 -24.88 21.13 23.81
N PHE A 142 -25.32 21.55 22.63
CA PHE A 142 -24.44 21.73 21.47
C PHE A 142 -23.23 22.62 21.80
N ARG A 143 -23.40 23.71 22.55
CA ARG A 143 -22.30 24.60 22.96
C ARG A 143 -21.21 23.91 23.78
N LEU A 144 -21.57 22.87 24.53
CA LEU A 144 -20.64 22.12 25.36
C LEU A 144 -19.77 21.16 24.53
N SER A 145 -20.26 20.74 23.37
CA SER A 145 -19.63 19.74 22.51
C SER A 145 -19.16 20.31 21.17
N SER A 146 -19.45 21.58 20.87
CA SER A 146 -19.01 22.26 19.67
C SER A 146 -17.48 22.40 19.58
N ASN A 147 -16.78 22.33 20.71
CA ASN A 147 -15.32 22.31 20.78
C ASN A 147 -14.70 21.05 20.11
N GLN A 148 -15.47 19.97 19.95
CA GLN A 148 -15.06 18.77 19.22
C GLN A 148 -15.08 18.98 17.69
N LYS A 149 -15.60 20.12 17.21
CA LYS A 149 -15.66 20.54 15.78
C LYS A 149 -16.17 19.44 14.82
N PRO A 150 -17.38 18.90 15.02
CA PRO A 150 -17.97 17.92 14.10
C PRO A 150 -18.16 18.53 12.70
N ASN A 151 -17.80 17.81 11.63
CA ASN A 151 -18.11 18.24 10.25
C ASN A 151 -19.50 17.79 9.78
N LEU A 152 -20.17 16.92 10.55
CA LEU A 152 -21.52 16.48 10.29
C LEU A 152 -22.34 16.50 11.60
N VAL A 153 -23.44 17.25 11.63
CA VAL A 153 -24.34 17.31 12.79
C VAL A 153 -25.71 16.76 12.39
N LEU A 154 -26.17 15.72 13.11
CA LEU A 154 -27.48 15.10 12.90
C LEU A 154 -28.44 15.59 13.96
N VAL A 155 -29.48 16.32 13.56
CA VAL A 155 -30.39 17.01 14.49
C VAL A 155 -31.76 16.33 14.53
N ASN A 156 -32.12 15.79 15.71
CA ASN A 156 -33.47 15.34 16.03
C ASN A 156 -33.93 15.91 17.39
N ALA A 157 -34.73 16.98 17.38
CA ALA A 157 -35.25 17.62 18.59
C ALA A 157 -36.59 18.33 18.35
N GLY A 158 -37.48 18.31 19.35
CA GLY A 158 -38.80 18.94 19.31
C GLY A 158 -39.95 18.05 19.82
N THR A 159 -39.72 16.75 19.99
CA THR A 159 -40.74 15.83 20.53
C THR A 159 -41.16 16.24 21.95
N ASN A 160 -40.20 16.57 22.82
CA ASN A 160 -40.49 17.01 24.20
C ASN A 160 -41.24 18.35 24.23
N ASP A 161 -40.92 19.29 23.34
CA ASP A 161 -41.65 20.55 23.19
C ASP A 161 -43.12 20.28 22.87
N CYS A 162 -43.40 19.36 21.93
CA CYS A 162 -44.76 18.97 21.59
C CYS A 162 -45.49 18.22 22.72
N GLU A 163 -44.81 17.29 23.41
CA GLU A 163 -45.40 16.58 24.56
C GLU A 163 -45.76 17.50 25.72
N ASN A 164 -44.99 18.58 25.89
CA ASN A 164 -45.26 19.63 26.88
C ASN A 164 -46.15 20.76 26.33
N ARG A 165 -46.78 20.57 25.17
CA ARG A 165 -47.76 21.48 24.54
C ARG A 165 -47.19 22.87 24.19
N GLN A 166 -45.91 22.94 23.86
CA GLN A 166 -45.31 24.15 23.26
C GLN A 166 -45.90 24.40 21.87
N ALA A 167 -46.16 25.67 21.54
CA ALA A 167 -46.65 26.05 20.22
C ALA A 167 -45.63 25.68 19.11
N PRO A 168 -46.04 25.02 18.01
CA PRO A 168 -45.14 24.59 16.93
C PRO A 168 -44.25 25.70 16.38
N GLU A 169 -44.79 26.92 16.25
CA GLU A 169 -44.06 28.08 15.73
C GLU A 169 -42.87 28.46 16.63
N THR A 170 -43.02 28.29 17.95
CA THR A 170 -41.93 28.54 18.90
C THR A 170 -40.84 27.48 18.76
N THR A 171 -41.22 26.21 18.62
CA THR A 171 -40.29 25.10 18.40
C THR A 171 -39.50 25.28 17.10
N ILE A 172 -40.18 25.67 16.01
CA ILE A 172 -39.57 25.98 14.71
C ILE A 172 -38.60 27.16 14.81
N LYS A 173 -38.98 28.23 15.55
CA LYS A 173 -38.11 29.39 15.80
C LYS A 173 -36.85 29.01 16.59
N ASN A 174 -37.00 28.16 17.62
CA ASN A 174 -35.88 27.68 18.42
C ASN A 174 -34.95 26.79 17.57
N MET A 175 -35.50 25.95 16.68
CA MET A 175 -34.73 25.13 15.76
C MET A 175 -33.94 25.99 14.78
N ARG A 176 -34.58 27.02 14.19
CA ARG A 176 -33.89 27.99 13.34
C ARG A 176 -32.72 28.64 14.09
N THR A 177 -32.95 29.06 15.33
CA THR A 177 -31.91 29.67 16.18
C THR A 177 -30.73 28.72 16.41
N MET A 178 -30.99 27.44 16.65
CA MET A 178 -29.95 26.42 16.80
C MET A 178 -29.17 26.19 15.50
N ILE A 179 -29.85 26.11 14.35
CA ILE A 179 -29.19 25.93 13.04
C ILE A 179 -28.32 27.15 12.70
N ASP A 180 -28.83 28.37 12.92
CA ASP A 180 -28.08 29.61 12.75
C ASP A 180 -26.83 29.61 13.66
N GLU A 181 -26.96 29.12 14.89
CA GLU A 181 -25.83 29.01 15.83
C GLU A 181 -24.81 27.93 15.44
N ILE A 182 -25.25 26.79 14.91
CA ILE A 182 -24.36 25.75 14.38
C ILE A 182 -23.54 26.31 13.21
N PHE A 183 -24.17 26.93 12.20
CA PHE A 183 -23.44 27.51 11.08
C PHE A 183 -22.57 28.71 11.48
N LYS A 184 -22.97 29.46 12.50
CA LYS A 184 -22.15 30.54 13.06
C LYS A 184 -20.91 30.01 13.78
N THR A 185 -21.05 28.93 14.54
CA THR A 185 -19.97 28.35 15.37
C THR A 185 -19.04 27.47 14.53
N LEU A 186 -19.61 26.76 13.55
CA LEU A 186 -18.95 25.78 12.69
C LEU A 186 -19.31 26.04 11.21
N PRO A 187 -18.70 27.04 10.55
CA PRO A 187 -19.11 27.51 9.22
C PRO A 187 -18.91 26.48 8.07
N ASP A 188 -18.06 25.48 8.29
CA ASP A 188 -17.78 24.42 7.31
C ASP A 188 -18.51 23.10 7.61
N THR A 189 -19.31 23.05 8.67
CA THR A 189 -20.10 21.87 9.04
C THR A 189 -21.30 21.68 8.13
N THR A 190 -21.63 20.42 7.87
CA THR A 190 -22.87 20.02 7.22
C THR A 190 -23.91 19.66 8.29
N VAL A 191 -25.13 20.15 8.14
CA VAL A 191 -26.26 19.83 9.03
C VAL A 191 -27.23 18.90 8.31
N ILE A 192 -27.70 17.86 8.98
CA ILE A 192 -28.87 17.12 8.52
C ILE A 192 -29.96 17.26 9.56
N LEU A 193 -31.04 17.93 9.17
CA LEU A 193 -32.21 18.14 10.00
C LEU A 193 -33.26 17.08 9.69
N SER A 194 -33.69 16.31 10.68
CA SER A 194 -34.81 15.39 10.50
C SER A 194 -36.15 16.03 10.83
N SER A 195 -37.24 15.49 10.27
CA SER A 195 -38.56 15.62 10.91
C SER A 195 -38.60 14.92 12.27
N LEU A 196 -39.67 15.17 13.04
CA LEU A 196 -39.98 14.40 14.24
C LEU A 196 -40.53 13.02 13.86
N VAL A 197 -40.47 12.08 14.81
CA VAL A 197 -41.21 10.80 14.67
C VAL A 197 -42.71 11.04 14.83
N LYS A 198 -43.54 10.14 14.28
CA LYS A 198 -44.97 10.14 14.60
C LYS A 198 -45.17 9.85 16.09
N SER A 199 -46.03 10.62 16.75
CA SER A 199 -46.39 10.37 18.15
C SER A 199 -47.59 9.43 18.25
N GLY A 200 -47.51 8.46 19.15
CA GLY A 200 -48.63 7.61 19.54
C GLY A 200 -49.51 8.20 20.66
N LYS A 201 -49.23 9.44 21.09
CA LYS A 201 -49.94 10.14 22.18
C LYS A 201 -51.24 10.81 21.69
N ASP A 202 -51.79 11.78 22.45
CA ASP A 202 -53.05 12.44 22.10
C ASP A 202 -52.94 13.28 20.81
N ASP A 203 -54.10 13.59 20.22
CA ASP A 203 -54.16 14.21 18.89
C ASP A 203 -53.55 15.61 18.84
N GLY A 204 -53.48 16.33 19.97
CA GLY A 204 -52.78 17.60 20.06
C GLY A 204 -51.27 17.46 19.86
N ILE A 205 -50.66 16.42 20.44
CA ILE A 205 -49.22 16.12 20.30
C ILE A 205 -48.92 15.62 18.88
N LYS A 206 -49.80 14.80 18.30
CA LYS A 206 -49.69 14.36 16.89
C LYS A 206 -49.70 15.54 15.92
N ALA A 207 -50.66 16.45 16.08
CA ALA A 207 -50.78 17.64 15.25
C ALA A 207 -49.56 18.56 15.39
N CYS A 208 -49.04 18.72 16.61
CA CYS A 208 -47.79 19.45 16.85
C CYS A 208 -46.61 18.79 16.13
N ALA A 209 -46.43 17.48 16.25
CA ALA A 209 -45.33 16.77 15.62
C ALA A 209 -45.35 16.89 14.08
N ALA A 210 -46.54 16.83 13.47
CA ALA A 210 -46.73 17.06 12.04
C ALA A 210 -46.38 18.49 11.64
N ALA A 211 -46.89 19.49 12.37
CA ALA A 211 -46.65 20.91 12.08
C ALA A 211 -45.18 21.30 12.21
N VAL A 212 -44.51 20.85 13.29
CA VAL A 212 -43.08 21.07 13.49
C VAL A 212 -42.25 20.40 12.39
N SER A 213 -42.59 19.16 12.00
CA SER A 213 -41.92 18.44 10.91
C SER A 213 -42.03 19.17 9.58
N GLN A 214 -43.22 19.69 9.24
CA GLN A 214 -43.42 20.51 8.04
C GLN A 214 -42.64 21.83 8.11
N GLY A 215 -42.59 22.46 9.29
CA GLY A 215 -41.79 23.67 9.52
C GLY A 215 -40.30 23.43 9.29
N TYR A 216 -39.75 22.32 9.79
CA TYR A 216 -38.35 21.94 9.58
C TYR A 216 -38.05 21.66 8.11
N ARG A 217 -38.97 20.98 7.40
CA ARG A 217 -38.87 20.79 5.95
C ARG A 217 -38.77 22.14 5.23
N ASN A 218 -39.66 23.08 5.57
CA ASN A 218 -39.66 24.41 4.98
C ASN A 218 -38.35 25.17 5.28
N LEU A 219 -37.81 25.08 6.50
CA LEU A 219 -36.52 25.69 6.83
C LEU A 219 -35.41 25.20 5.88
N VAL A 220 -35.28 23.89 5.64
CA VAL A 220 -34.23 23.34 4.77
C VAL A 220 -34.40 23.77 3.31
N TYR A 221 -35.60 23.60 2.73
CA TYR A 221 -35.79 23.81 1.29
C TYR A 221 -36.03 25.26 0.89
N THR A 222 -36.39 26.14 1.84
CA THR A 222 -36.64 27.56 1.56
C THR A 222 -35.61 28.47 2.21
N THR A 223 -35.51 28.44 3.55
CA THR A 223 -34.71 29.41 4.32
C THR A 223 -33.22 29.18 4.17
N TYR A 224 -32.80 27.91 4.19
CA TYR A 224 -31.41 27.50 4.06
C TYR A 224 -31.08 26.93 2.68
N ARG A 225 -31.85 27.30 1.64
CA ARG A 225 -31.56 26.90 0.26
C ARG A 225 -30.16 27.38 -0.13
N GLY A 226 -29.28 26.45 -0.51
CA GLY A 226 -27.89 26.73 -0.87
C GLY A 226 -26.87 26.56 0.28
N TYR A 227 -27.32 26.40 1.52
CA TYR A 227 -26.44 26.05 2.65
C TYR A 227 -26.04 24.55 2.59
N ARG A 228 -25.03 24.16 3.39
CA ARG A 228 -24.65 22.74 3.59
C ARG A 228 -25.65 22.06 4.53
N ILE A 229 -26.90 21.96 4.11
CA ILE A 229 -27.99 21.35 4.87
C ILE A 229 -28.78 20.36 4.02
N SER A 230 -29.17 19.24 4.62
CA SER A 230 -30.04 18.21 4.01
C SER A 230 -31.20 17.88 4.95
N TYR A 231 -32.32 17.40 4.40
CA TYR A 231 -33.54 17.08 5.15
C TYR A 231 -33.77 15.57 5.21
N ALA A 232 -33.93 15.00 6.41
CA ALA A 232 -34.24 13.59 6.64
C ALA A 232 -35.73 13.39 7.00
N ASN A 233 -36.51 12.74 6.12
CA ASN A 233 -37.96 12.60 6.34
C ASN A 233 -38.31 11.34 7.17
N ILE A 234 -38.14 11.46 8.48
CA ILE A 234 -38.42 10.41 9.46
C ILE A 234 -39.92 10.22 9.70
N TYR A 235 -40.67 11.32 9.75
CA TYR A 235 -42.11 11.32 10.03
C TYR A 235 -42.90 10.38 9.11
N ASP A 236 -42.61 10.41 7.81
CA ASP A 236 -43.30 9.54 6.84
C ASP A 236 -42.73 8.13 6.79
N ALA A 237 -41.42 7.98 7.06
CA ALA A 237 -40.73 6.69 7.03
C ALA A 237 -41.18 5.76 8.17
N ILE A 238 -41.33 6.27 9.39
CA ILE A 238 -41.68 5.45 10.56
C ILE A 238 -43.20 5.40 10.74
N SER A 239 -43.74 4.19 10.88
CA SER A 239 -45.16 3.94 11.15
C SER A 239 -45.44 3.84 12.66
N LEU A 240 -46.70 4.08 13.07
CA LEU A 240 -47.07 4.12 14.49
C LEU A 240 -46.85 2.79 15.23
N ASN A 241 -46.92 1.65 14.55
CA ASN A 241 -46.62 0.33 15.13
C ASN A 241 -45.12 0.13 15.45
N GLN A 242 -44.24 0.99 14.91
CA GLN A 242 -42.82 1.00 15.21
C GLN A 242 -42.47 2.01 16.31
N ILE A 243 -43.47 2.54 17.02
CA ILE A 243 -43.32 3.42 18.19
C ILE A 243 -43.87 2.68 19.41
N GLY A 244 -42.99 2.27 20.33
CA GLY A 244 -43.38 1.27 21.33
C GLY A 244 -44.07 1.82 22.59
N ASP A 245 -43.69 3.01 23.07
CA ASP A 245 -44.30 3.66 24.23
C ASP A 245 -45.13 4.91 23.87
N GLY A 246 -45.36 5.11 22.57
CA GLY A 246 -46.01 6.30 22.00
C GLY A 246 -45.08 7.48 21.74
N THR A 247 -43.78 7.38 22.08
CA THR A 247 -42.77 8.44 21.88
C THR A 247 -41.51 7.91 21.20
N HIS A 248 -41.02 6.75 21.62
CA HIS A 248 -39.75 6.18 21.20
C HIS A 248 -39.92 5.07 20.15
N PRO A 249 -39.08 5.03 19.10
CA PRO A 249 -39.06 3.92 18.15
C PRO A 249 -38.71 2.58 18.79
N THR A 250 -39.21 1.48 18.22
CA THR A 250 -38.75 0.11 18.50
C THR A 250 -37.39 -0.14 17.83
N ASP A 251 -36.74 -1.27 18.11
CA ASP A 251 -35.49 -1.68 17.41
C ASP A 251 -35.64 -1.65 15.88
N GLU A 252 -36.78 -2.11 15.37
CA GLU A 252 -37.10 -2.07 13.93
C GLU A 252 -37.27 -0.63 13.43
N GLY A 253 -37.98 0.21 14.21
CA GLY A 253 -38.14 1.63 13.91
C GLY A 253 -36.81 2.38 13.88
N TYR A 254 -35.88 2.07 14.79
CA TYR A 254 -34.53 2.65 14.83
C TYR A 254 -33.65 2.23 13.66
N ARG A 255 -33.77 0.98 13.18
CA ARG A 255 -33.08 0.54 11.94
C ARG A 255 -33.59 1.28 10.71
N LEU A 256 -34.90 1.49 10.58
CA LEU A 256 -35.45 2.31 9.50
C LEU A 256 -35.04 3.78 9.61
N PHE A 257 -34.98 4.32 10.85
CA PHE A 257 -34.45 5.66 11.13
C PHE A 257 -33.02 5.82 10.58
N ALA A 258 -32.15 4.84 10.83
CA ALA A 258 -30.79 4.82 10.29
C ALA A 258 -30.78 4.83 8.75
N SER A 259 -31.64 4.06 8.08
CA SER A 259 -31.76 4.08 6.61
C SER A 259 -32.07 5.47 6.06
N VAL A 260 -32.93 6.24 6.73
CA VAL A 260 -33.26 7.61 6.32
C VAL A 260 -32.09 8.57 6.52
N TRP A 261 -31.32 8.43 7.61
CA TRP A 261 -30.10 9.21 7.82
C TRP A 261 -29.06 8.93 6.75
N VAL A 262 -28.79 7.67 6.42
CA VAL A 262 -27.86 7.27 5.37
C VAL A 262 -28.27 7.89 4.03
N ALA A 263 -29.55 7.80 3.66
CA ALA A 263 -30.07 8.43 2.44
C ALA A 263 -29.92 9.96 2.43
N ALA A 264 -30.03 10.63 3.59
CA ALA A 264 -29.83 12.07 3.70
C ALA A 264 -28.36 12.50 3.66
N ILE A 265 -27.44 11.68 4.22
CA ILE A 265 -25.99 11.87 4.18
C ILE A 265 -25.48 11.69 2.75
N ASN A 266 -25.85 10.59 2.09
CA ASN A 266 -25.41 10.28 0.74
C ASN A 266 -25.83 11.35 -0.29
N ARG A 267 -26.97 12.00 -0.09
CA ARG A 267 -27.40 13.16 -0.89
C ARG A 267 -26.45 14.35 -0.85
N ILE A 268 -25.79 14.57 0.28
CA ILE A 268 -24.99 15.77 0.54
C ILE A 268 -23.50 15.46 0.72
N ALA A 269 -23.11 14.19 0.60
CA ALA A 269 -21.76 13.65 0.75
C ALA A 269 -20.66 14.54 0.13
N LYS A 270 -20.81 14.90 -1.15
CA LYS A 270 -19.84 15.74 -1.89
C LYS A 270 -19.69 17.17 -1.34
N LYS A 271 -20.66 17.65 -0.55
CA LYS A 271 -20.62 18.98 0.09
C LYS A 271 -20.08 18.92 1.52
N ILE A 272 -19.91 17.72 2.09
CA ILE A 272 -19.29 17.54 3.41
C ILE A 272 -17.79 17.82 3.26
N LYS A 273 -17.27 18.68 4.13
CA LYS A 273 -15.84 19.01 4.17
C LYS A 273 -15.12 18.15 5.22
N PRO A 274 -13.79 17.96 5.10
CA PRO A 274 -12.98 17.34 6.15
C PRO A 274 -13.19 18.03 7.50
N PRO A 275 -13.19 17.28 8.62
CA PRO A 275 -13.30 17.88 9.94
C PRO A 275 -12.03 18.67 10.26
N PRO A 276 -12.14 19.85 10.88
CA PRO A 276 -10.97 20.57 11.35
C PRO A 276 -10.19 19.71 12.36
N ASN A 277 -8.86 19.76 12.29
CA ASN A 277 -8.03 19.12 13.30
C ASN A 277 -8.30 19.73 14.68
N VAL A 278 -8.52 18.87 15.67
CA VAL A 278 -8.74 19.23 17.08
C VAL A 278 -7.86 18.29 17.89
N GLU A 279 -6.86 18.83 18.58
CA GLU A 279 -5.87 18.03 19.32
C GLU A 279 -6.49 17.06 20.35
N THR A 280 -7.68 17.38 20.86
CA THR A 280 -8.41 16.59 21.86
C THR A 280 -9.42 15.61 21.28
N VAL A 281 -9.58 15.54 19.95
CA VAL A 281 -10.50 14.60 19.27
C VAL A 281 -9.70 13.76 18.30
N ASN A 282 -9.57 12.48 18.61
CA ASN A 282 -8.98 11.50 17.72
C ASN A 282 -10.10 10.77 16.98
N ASP A 283 -10.25 11.03 15.68
CA ASP A 283 -11.33 10.41 14.91
C ASP A 283 -11.20 8.88 14.72
N ALA A 284 -10.10 8.26 15.18
CA ALA A 284 -9.70 6.90 14.85
C ALA A 284 -9.65 5.88 16.02
N GLU A 285 -10.18 6.18 17.20
CA GLU A 285 -9.94 5.40 18.44
C GLU A 285 -10.98 4.23 18.62
N VAL A 286 -10.77 3.06 19.28
CA VAL A 286 -11.77 1.99 19.74
C VAL A 286 -11.33 1.15 21.00
N THR A 287 -12.16 0.91 22.04
CA THR A 287 -11.75 0.60 23.46
C THR A 287 -10.81 -0.59 23.73
N LYS A 288 -10.01 -0.44 24.81
CA LYS A 288 -8.86 -1.26 25.24
C LYS A 288 -9.16 -2.74 25.47
N THR A 289 -8.90 -3.55 24.45
CA THR A 289 -8.51 -4.97 24.57
C THR A 289 -6.97 -5.07 24.50
N THR A 290 -6.35 -6.18 24.86
CA THR A 290 -4.92 -6.41 24.56
C THR A 290 -4.73 -7.34 23.37
N LYS A 291 -5.80 -7.97 22.87
CA LYS A 291 -5.78 -9.00 21.82
C LYS A 291 -6.41 -8.54 20.50
N CYS A 292 -6.50 -7.23 20.27
CA CYS A 292 -7.01 -6.74 18.99
C CYS A 292 -6.01 -6.95 17.85
N GLN A 293 -6.53 -7.02 16.62
CA GLN A 293 -5.66 -6.93 15.46
C GLN A 293 -4.98 -5.56 15.40
N LYS A 294 -3.71 -5.55 14.98
CA LYS A 294 -3.01 -4.28 14.68
C LYS A 294 -3.60 -3.69 13.40
N ILE A 295 -4.05 -2.45 13.47
CA ILE A 295 -4.54 -1.69 12.31
C ILE A 295 -3.50 -0.60 11.98
N PRO A 296 -3.11 -0.41 10.71
CA PRO A 296 -2.20 0.68 10.33
C PRO A 296 -2.76 2.04 10.73
N GLY A 297 -1.92 2.94 11.24
CA GLY A 297 -2.30 4.32 11.57
C GLY A 297 -3.00 4.55 12.92
N THR A 298 -3.15 3.52 13.77
CA THR A 298 -3.88 3.62 15.06
C THR A 298 -2.99 3.85 16.28
N ALA A 299 -1.72 4.19 16.10
CA ALA A 299 -0.76 4.26 17.20
C ALA A 299 -0.70 5.66 17.82
N ARG A 300 -0.68 5.73 19.16
CA ARG A 300 -0.44 6.97 19.89
C ARG A 300 1.06 7.24 19.95
N ARG A 301 1.52 8.32 19.33
CA ARG A 301 2.93 8.71 19.34
C ARG A 301 3.27 9.57 20.55
N VAL A 302 4.31 9.20 21.28
CA VAL A 302 4.81 9.94 22.46
C VAL A 302 6.32 9.93 22.44
N GLN A 303 6.95 11.04 22.81
CA GLN A 303 8.37 11.01 23.15
C GLN A 303 8.56 10.16 24.41
N THR A 304 9.30 9.06 24.30
CA THR A 304 9.55 8.13 25.41
C THR A 304 10.95 8.26 25.96
N GLN A 305 11.91 8.82 25.21
CA GLN A 305 13.29 9.02 25.67
C GLN A 305 13.78 10.44 25.34
N ARG A 306 14.46 11.08 26.29
CA ARG A 306 15.05 12.44 26.15
C ARG A 306 16.53 12.43 25.72
N GLY A 307 17.08 11.26 25.39
CA GLY A 307 18.50 11.07 25.16
C GLY A 307 19.20 10.48 26.37
N SER A 308 19.91 9.37 26.17
CA SER A 308 20.82 8.73 27.12
C SER A 308 21.88 7.92 26.37
N GLY A 309 22.72 7.15 27.07
CA GLY A 309 23.73 6.31 26.44
C GLY A 309 24.98 7.08 25.96
N HIS A 310 25.87 6.31 25.35
CA HIS A 310 27.25 6.71 25.10
C HIS A 310 27.59 6.64 23.62
N ASP A 311 28.38 7.60 23.15
CA ASP A 311 29.13 7.51 21.90
C ASP A 311 30.63 7.60 22.20
N ASP A 312 31.45 7.41 21.18
CA ASP A 312 32.90 7.61 21.27
C ASP A 312 33.32 9.03 20.83
N GLY A 313 32.38 9.98 20.80
CA GLY A 313 32.60 11.37 20.42
C GLY A 313 32.80 11.61 18.92
N ASN A 314 33.22 12.83 18.57
CA ASN A 314 33.67 13.14 17.20
C ASN A 314 35.04 12.50 16.97
N TYR A 315 35.35 12.16 15.71
CA TYR A 315 36.69 11.71 15.36
C TYR A 315 37.73 12.78 15.69
N VAL A 316 38.74 12.39 16.46
CA VAL A 316 39.93 13.18 16.75
C VAL A 316 41.10 12.45 16.11
N HIS A 317 41.73 13.10 15.14
CA HIS A 317 42.87 12.54 14.45
C HIS A 317 44.14 12.67 15.30
N ASP A 318 44.89 11.56 15.38
CA ASP A 318 46.25 11.51 15.89
C ASP A 318 47.06 10.56 15.00
N ARG A 319 48.36 10.80 14.86
CA ARG A 319 49.22 9.97 14.03
C ARG A 319 50.65 9.88 14.55
N VAL A 320 51.28 8.75 14.26
CA VAL A 320 52.70 8.53 14.52
C VAL A 320 53.39 8.26 13.19
N GLU A 321 54.36 9.09 12.83
CA GLU A 321 55.24 8.81 11.70
C GLU A 321 56.12 7.60 12.02
N ARG A 322 56.04 6.56 11.19
CA ARG A 322 56.84 5.33 11.32
C ARG A 322 58.11 5.34 10.46
N GLY A 323 58.37 6.45 9.76
CA GLY A 323 59.52 6.64 8.88
C GLY A 323 59.39 5.85 7.58
N ILE A 324 60.53 5.66 6.91
CA ILE A 324 60.61 4.98 5.62
C ILE A 324 60.50 3.46 5.82
N ILE A 325 59.56 2.85 5.09
CA ILE A 325 59.43 1.41 4.97
C ILE A 325 60.27 0.93 3.78
N GLU A 326 61.47 0.42 4.06
CA GLU A 326 62.42 -0.04 3.03
C GLU A 326 61.81 -1.08 2.08
N SER A 327 61.05 -2.05 2.60
CA SER A 327 60.36 -3.07 1.80
C SER A 327 59.20 -2.53 0.95
N GLY A 328 58.78 -1.28 1.18
CA GLY A 328 57.74 -0.59 0.44
C GLY A 328 58.26 0.25 -0.72
N LYS A 329 59.58 0.37 -0.90
CA LYS A 329 60.16 1.17 -1.99
C LYS A 329 59.74 0.66 -3.37
N ILE A 330 59.41 1.61 -4.24
CA ILE A 330 59.03 1.38 -5.64
C ILE A 330 60.02 2.11 -6.53
N ILE A 331 60.67 1.38 -7.44
CA ILE A 331 61.66 1.94 -8.36
C ILE A 331 60.95 2.73 -9.47
N LYS A 332 61.48 3.91 -9.81
CA LYS A 332 61.05 4.66 -10.99
C LYS A 332 61.60 3.95 -12.21
N TYR A 333 60.74 3.38 -13.03
CA TYR A 333 61.19 2.72 -14.25
C TYR A 333 61.90 3.72 -15.17
N THR A 334 63.19 3.52 -15.39
CA THR A 334 63.95 4.25 -16.40
C THR A 334 63.72 3.62 -17.78
N ARG A 335 62.63 4.01 -18.47
CA ARG A 335 62.57 4.28 -19.93
C ARG A 335 61.13 4.19 -20.49
N THR A 336 60.88 5.16 -21.37
CA THR A 336 59.82 5.31 -22.40
C THR A 336 58.38 5.57 -21.98
N SER A 337 57.99 6.84 -22.16
CA SER A 337 56.71 7.36 -22.71
C SER A 337 55.36 6.87 -22.19
N ALA A 338 55.29 5.99 -21.20
CA ALA A 338 54.05 5.66 -20.52
C ALA A 338 53.51 6.92 -19.81
N PRO A 339 52.26 7.31 -20.05
CA PRO A 339 51.67 8.45 -19.39
C PRO A 339 51.31 8.14 -17.92
N GLY A 340 51.89 8.85 -16.94
CA GLY A 340 51.56 8.74 -15.51
C GLY A 340 52.77 8.46 -14.60
N SER A 341 52.60 8.68 -13.29
CA SER A 341 53.57 8.31 -12.25
C SER A 341 53.39 6.83 -11.86
N PRO A 342 54.44 6.07 -11.49
CA PRO A 342 54.28 4.71 -10.94
C PRO A 342 53.32 4.63 -9.75
N THR A 343 53.19 5.73 -8.99
CA THR A 343 52.25 5.85 -7.87
C THR A 343 50.79 5.89 -8.30
N ASP A 344 50.48 6.19 -9.56
CA ASP A 344 49.11 6.21 -10.09
C ASP A 344 48.53 4.79 -10.19
N TYR A 345 49.38 3.77 -10.33
CA TYR A 345 49.02 2.36 -10.45
C TYR A 345 49.25 1.57 -9.16
N MET A 346 49.17 2.24 -8.01
CA MET A 346 49.48 1.65 -6.71
C MET A 346 48.36 1.91 -5.71
N PHE A 347 47.97 0.85 -5.00
CA PHE A 347 46.99 0.87 -3.93
C PHE A 347 47.31 -0.19 -2.86
N PHE A 348 46.58 -0.14 -1.75
CA PHE A 348 46.71 -1.10 -0.66
C PHE A 348 45.39 -1.82 -0.52
N ALA A 349 45.41 -3.16 -0.54
CA ALA A 349 44.21 -3.99 -0.45
C ALA A 349 44.50 -5.29 0.30
N ASN A 350 43.49 -5.89 0.91
CA ASN A 350 43.66 -7.14 1.63
C ASN A 350 43.55 -8.34 0.67
N ILE A 351 44.63 -9.09 0.44
CA ILE A 351 44.61 -10.27 -0.43
C ILE A 351 44.32 -11.51 0.42
N VAL A 352 43.06 -11.96 0.41
CA VAL A 352 42.60 -13.14 1.17
C VAL A 352 42.38 -14.38 0.32
N LYS A 353 42.73 -15.53 0.89
CA LYS A 353 42.44 -16.85 0.33
C LYS A 353 40.99 -17.23 0.66
N GLY A 354 40.04 -16.95 -0.24
CA GLY A 354 38.75 -17.64 -0.45
C GLY A 354 37.87 -18.06 0.74
N ASP A 355 38.09 -17.55 1.96
CA ASP A 355 37.34 -17.93 3.15
C ASP A 355 36.43 -16.77 3.60
N PRO A 356 35.10 -16.86 3.34
CA PRO A 356 34.14 -15.83 3.73
C PRO A 356 33.99 -15.67 5.25
N ASN A 357 34.48 -16.63 6.05
CA ASN A 357 34.40 -16.63 7.51
C ASN A 357 35.69 -16.14 8.20
N SER A 358 36.74 -15.83 7.44
CA SER A 358 38.00 -15.34 8.01
C SER A 358 37.80 -13.95 8.68
N PRO A 359 38.26 -13.74 9.92
CA PRO A 359 38.07 -12.48 10.63
C PRO A 359 38.88 -11.35 9.99
N ARG A 360 38.21 -10.58 9.13
CA ARG A 360 38.81 -9.49 8.32
C ARG A 360 39.10 -8.19 9.12
N SER A 361 38.65 -8.11 10.37
CA SER A 361 38.93 -6.95 11.25
C SER A 361 40.39 -6.86 11.70
N ALA A 362 41.18 -7.90 11.48
CA ALA A 362 42.62 -7.96 11.79
C ALA A 362 43.49 -8.10 10.53
N SER A 363 42.89 -8.03 9.33
CA SER A 363 43.60 -8.28 8.09
C SER A 363 44.26 -6.98 7.60
N LEU A 364 45.57 -7.05 7.39
CA LEU A 364 46.39 -5.92 6.95
C LEU A 364 46.31 -5.79 5.44
N ASP A 365 46.43 -4.56 4.95
CA ASP A 365 46.43 -4.34 3.50
C ASP A 365 47.83 -4.61 2.93
N ASP A 366 47.86 -5.39 1.85
CA ASP A 366 49.00 -5.72 1.03
C ASP A 366 49.24 -4.60 0.01
N LEU A 367 50.50 -4.40 -0.37
CA LEU A 367 50.88 -3.42 -1.38
C LEU A 367 50.62 -4.03 -2.76
N VAL A 368 49.73 -3.43 -3.55
CA VAL A 368 49.45 -3.81 -4.93
C VAL A 368 49.90 -2.70 -5.85
N TYR A 369 50.66 -3.05 -6.89
CA TYR A 369 51.16 -2.08 -7.86
C TYR A 369 51.33 -2.70 -9.24
N ALA A 370 51.29 -1.89 -10.28
CA ALA A 370 51.61 -2.32 -11.64
C ALA A 370 52.93 -1.73 -12.13
N THR A 371 53.54 -2.44 -13.07
CA THR A 371 54.72 -2.01 -13.80
C THR A 371 54.38 -1.98 -15.29
N ILE A 372 54.79 -0.95 -16.00
CA ILE A 372 54.52 -0.81 -17.44
C ILE A 372 55.79 -1.16 -18.20
N ASP A 373 55.68 -2.05 -19.18
CA ASP A 373 56.80 -2.40 -20.04
C ASP A 373 56.90 -1.50 -21.30
N GLU A 374 57.92 -1.73 -22.14
CA GLU A 374 58.15 -0.96 -23.38
C GLU A 374 56.98 -1.05 -24.38
N SER A 375 56.13 -2.08 -24.27
CA SER A 375 54.92 -2.29 -25.08
C SER A 375 53.68 -1.59 -24.53
N GLN A 376 53.79 -0.86 -23.42
CA GLN A 376 52.65 -0.30 -22.69
C GLN A 376 51.68 -1.38 -22.17
N GLU A 377 52.17 -2.59 -21.87
CA GLU A 377 51.40 -3.58 -21.12
C GLU A 377 51.64 -3.42 -19.62
N LEU A 378 50.55 -3.52 -18.84
CA LEU A 378 50.61 -3.51 -17.38
C LEU A 378 50.90 -4.93 -16.87
N THR A 379 51.92 -5.06 -16.04
CA THR A 379 52.20 -6.27 -15.25
C THR A 379 51.85 -5.99 -13.79
N TRP A 380 50.87 -6.72 -13.25
CA TRP A 380 50.40 -6.52 -11.87
C TRP A 380 51.20 -7.34 -10.87
N MET A 381 51.49 -6.70 -9.74
CA MET A 381 52.32 -7.22 -8.67
C MET A 381 51.68 -6.96 -7.32
N TYR A 382 51.91 -7.85 -6.35
CA TYR A 382 51.62 -7.58 -4.95
C TYR A 382 52.79 -7.94 -4.04
N ARG A 383 52.88 -7.26 -2.90
CA ARG A 383 53.73 -7.65 -1.77
C ARG A 383 52.86 -7.81 -0.53
N ARG A 384 52.89 -9.00 0.06
CA ARG A 384 52.11 -9.29 1.26
C ARG A 384 52.62 -8.49 2.46
N ASN A 385 51.73 -7.87 3.22
CA ASN A 385 52.07 -7.25 4.49
C ASN A 385 52.31 -8.33 5.56
N LEU A 386 53.50 -8.30 6.19
CA LEU A 386 53.95 -9.32 7.13
C LEU A 386 53.64 -8.97 8.61
N GLY A 387 52.95 -7.86 8.87
CA GLY A 387 52.29 -7.54 10.14
C GLY A 387 53.13 -7.34 11.40
N ALA A 388 54.45 -7.29 11.30
CA ALA A 388 55.34 -7.13 12.46
C ALA A 388 55.96 -5.71 12.62
N GLY A 389 55.72 -4.78 11.69
CA GLY A 389 56.33 -3.45 11.73
C GLY A 389 56.13 -2.60 10.46
N GLY A 390 55.14 -2.93 9.63
CA GLY A 390 54.95 -2.33 8.31
C GLY A 390 55.85 -2.91 7.21
N SER A 391 56.46 -4.08 7.42
CA SER A 391 57.28 -4.72 6.38
C SER A 391 56.44 -5.51 5.38
N PHE A 392 56.81 -5.42 4.11
CA PHE A 392 56.22 -6.19 3.02
C PHE A 392 57.14 -7.36 2.60
N GLY A 393 56.52 -8.47 2.21
CA GLY A 393 57.19 -9.64 1.69
C GLY A 393 57.73 -9.44 0.27
N PRO A 394 58.25 -10.52 -0.35
CA PRO A 394 58.71 -10.46 -1.73
C PRO A 394 57.58 -10.10 -2.68
N THR A 395 57.93 -9.47 -3.81
CA THR A 395 57.02 -9.22 -4.92
C THR A 395 56.55 -10.53 -5.54
N VAL A 396 55.24 -10.63 -5.75
CA VAL A 396 54.58 -11.72 -6.46
C VAL A 396 53.81 -11.12 -7.63
N GLU A 397 54.07 -11.61 -8.84
CA GLU A 397 53.32 -11.25 -10.03
C GLU A 397 52.00 -12.03 -10.11
N PHE A 398 50.94 -11.39 -10.62
CA PHE A 398 49.68 -12.05 -10.91
C PHE A 398 49.08 -11.50 -12.21
N LYS A 399 48.22 -12.30 -12.84
CA LYS A 399 47.55 -11.94 -14.09
C LYS A 399 46.11 -11.49 -13.81
N THR A 400 45.64 -10.50 -14.58
CA THR A 400 44.28 -9.97 -14.51
C THR A 400 43.55 -10.21 -15.83
N ASP A 401 42.26 -10.55 -15.78
CA ASP A 401 41.46 -10.82 -16.99
C ASP A 401 41.12 -9.55 -17.79
N LEU A 402 41.25 -8.37 -17.18
CA LEU A 402 41.08 -7.06 -17.81
C LEU A 402 42.41 -6.31 -17.83
N ASN A 403 43.29 -6.67 -18.77
CA ASN A 403 44.53 -5.94 -19.05
C ASN A 403 44.35 -5.10 -20.32
N CYS A 404 43.62 -3.98 -20.25
CA CYS A 404 43.59 -3.05 -21.39
C CYS A 404 44.92 -2.28 -21.37
N GLY A 405 45.67 -2.31 -22.47
CA GLY A 405 46.95 -1.59 -22.58
C GLY A 405 46.76 -0.08 -22.49
N VAL A 406 47.85 0.67 -22.29
CA VAL A 406 47.78 2.12 -22.04
C VAL A 406 47.20 2.92 -23.24
N ASP A 407 47.07 2.29 -24.41
CA ASP A 407 46.58 2.89 -25.66
C ASP A 407 45.44 2.09 -26.35
N ASP A 408 44.82 1.10 -25.68
CA ASP A 408 43.84 0.21 -26.33
C ASP A 408 42.46 0.89 -26.49
N THR A 409 42.31 1.69 -27.53
CA THR A 409 41.03 2.27 -27.97
C THR A 409 40.17 1.27 -28.76
N THR A 410 40.59 0.01 -28.89
CA THR A 410 40.03 -0.94 -29.88
C THR A 410 39.50 -2.25 -29.31
N LYS A 411 39.90 -2.66 -28.12
CA LYS A 411 39.20 -3.73 -27.38
C LYS A 411 38.09 -3.09 -26.56
N ASP A 412 36.87 -3.61 -26.74
CA ASP A 412 35.67 -3.29 -25.95
C ASP A 412 35.89 -3.55 -24.44
N CYS A 413 36.70 -2.72 -23.76
CA CYS A 413 36.72 -2.59 -22.31
C CYS A 413 35.50 -1.75 -21.86
N ALA A 414 34.33 -2.07 -22.42
CA ALA A 414 33.07 -1.47 -22.05
C ALA A 414 32.65 -2.03 -20.70
N LEU A 415 32.96 -1.30 -19.62
CA LEU A 415 32.19 -1.41 -18.38
C LEU A 415 30.74 -0.99 -18.67
N GLN A 416 29.92 -1.96 -19.08
CA GLN A 416 28.50 -1.83 -19.42
C GLN A 416 27.60 -1.54 -18.20
N ILE A 417 28.06 -0.74 -17.24
CA ILE A 417 27.22 -0.18 -16.17
C ILE A 417 26.85 1.27 -16.48
N ILE A 418 27.61 1.92 -17.37
CA ILE A 418 27.43 3.33 -17.75
C ILE A 418 26.86 3.35 -19.17
N GLY A 419 25.66 3.91 -19.31
CA GLY A 419 25.07 4.19 -20.63
C GLY A 419 26.04 4.96 -21.51
N GLN A 420 25.97 4.71 -22.82
CA GLN A 420 27.09 4.81 -23.76
C GLN A 420 27.56 6.23 -24.15
N SER A 421 27.41 7.31 -23.36
CA SER A 421 27.77 8.64 -23.91
C SER A 421 28.38 9.75 -23.03
N ASP A 422 28.24 9.82 -21.69
CA ASP A 422 28.44 11.13 -21.03
C ASP A 422 29.45 11.21 -19.85
N ARG A 423 30.13 10.11 -19.44
CA ARG A 423 30.96 10.11 -18.21
C ARG A 423 32.30 9.41 -18.37
N THR A 424 33.31 9.88 -17.65
CA THR A 424 34.69 9.35 -17.68
C THR A 424 34.97 8.49 -16.45
N GLN A 425 35.84 7.49 -16.61
CA GLN A 425 36.33 6.62 -15.54
C GLN A 425 36.81 7.35 -14.27
N ARG A 426 37.35 8.57 -14.43
CA ARG A 426 37.88 9.40 -13.32
C ARG A 426 36.80 9.85 -12.33
N GLU A 427 35.55 9.87 -12.77
CA GLU A 427 34.40 10.25 -11.94
C GLU A 427 33.89 9.07 -11.09
N VAL A 428 34.41 7.85 -11.22
CA VAL A 428 33.89 6.68 -10.47
C VAL A 428 34.67 6.44 -9.18
N ARG A 429 33.95 6.11 -8.10
CA ARG A 429 34.49 5.56 -6.84
C ARG A 429 33.65 4.36 -6.40
N MET A 430 34.26 3.43 -5.67
CA MET A 430 33.61 2.29 -5.08
C MET A 430 33.88 2.29 -3.58
N ALA A 431 32.83 2.28 -2.76
CA ALA A 431 32.95 2.43 -1.31
C ALA A 431 31.67 1.95 -0.61
N ASP A 432 31.76 1.36 0.57
CA ASP A 432 30.58 1.03 1.39
C ASP A 432 30.12 2.27 2.15
N ILE A 433 29.09 2.95 1.63
CA ILE A 433 28.62 4.23 2.16
C ILE A 433 27.55 4.01 3.22
N ASP A 434 26.72 2.98 3.10
CA ASP A 434 25.65 2.70 4.07
C ASP A 434 26.08 1.79 5.24
N GLY A 435 27.29 1.22 5.17
CA GLY A 435 27.92 0.40 6.20
C GLY A 435 27.31 -0.99 6.32
N ASP A 436 26.75 -1.50 5.24
CA ASP A 436 26.04 -2.79 5.25
C ASP A 436 26.91 -3.99 4.86
N GLY A 437 28.20 -3.74 4.60
CA GLY A 437 29.15 -4.76 4.23
C GLY A 437 29.25 -5.00 2.74
N ARG A 438 28.67 -4.14 1.91
CA ARG A 438 28.70 -4.24 0.44
C ARG A 438 29.20 -2.94 -0.15
N VAL A 439 29.98 -3.06 -1.23
CA VAL A 439 30.53 -1.91 -1.94
C VAL A 439 29.44 -1.23 -2.76
N ASP A 440 29.28 0.08 -2.59
CA ASP A 440 28.41 0.93 -3.38
C ASP A 440 29.15 1.58 -4.54
N PHE A 441 28.39 1.96 -5.57
CA PHE A 441 28.91 2.62 -6.76
C PHE A 441 28.68 4.12 -6.68
N CYS A 442 29.75 4.91 -6.66
CA CYS A 442 29.69 6.36 -6.52
C CYS A 442 30.25 7.08 -7.75
N LEU A 443 29.61 8.20 -8.08
CA LEU A 443 30.05 9.18 -9.06
C LEU A 443 30.44 10.46 -8.32
N VAL A 444 31.69 10.89 -8.50
CA VAL A 444 32.24 12.11 -7.90
C VAL A 444 32.36 13.19 -8.96
N SER A 445 31.99 14.41 -8.60
CA SER A 445 32.23 15.63 -9.37
C SER A 445 33.01 16.63 -8.53
N ASP A 446 33.22 17.84 -9.07
CA ASP A 446 33.90 18.90 -8.33
C ASP A 446 33.09 19.41 -7.13
N ASP A 447 31.76 19.21 -7.12
CA ASP A 447 30.84 19.77 -6.12
C ASP A 447 29.95 18.73 -5.42
N ASP A 448 29.82 17.51 -5.94
CA ASP A 448 28.95 16.49 -5.36
C ASP A 448 29.47 15.05 -5.49
N VAL A 449 28.99 14.18 -4.59
CA VAL A 449 29.14 12.73 -4.65
C VAL A 449 27.74 12.11 -4.75
N LYS A 450 27.54 11.31 -5.79
CA LYS A 450 26.27 10.62 -6.09
C LYS A 450 26.47 9.12 -6.10
N CYS A 451 25.78 8.39 -5.25
CA CYS A 451 25.97 6.95 -5.13
C CYS A 451 24.71 6.15 -5.53
N SER A 452 24.96 4.92 -5.96
CA SER A 452 23.98 3.86 -6.17
C SER A 452 24.37 2.74 -5.23
N ARG A 453 23.45 2.38 -4.35
CA ARG A 453 23.66 1.36 -3.35
C ARG A 453 23.65 -0.03 -3.97
N ASN A 454 24.53 -0.92 -3.51
CA ASN A 454 24.44 -2.34 -3.83
C ASN A 454 23.39 -3.03 -2.94
N GLY A 455 22.25 -3.37 -3.53
CA GLY A 455 21.16 -4.06 -2.83
C GLY A 455 21.25 -5.58 -2.85
N GLY A 456 22.24 -6.13 -3.54
CA GLY A 456 22.45 -7.55 -3.77
C GLY A 456 22.63 -8.40 -2.51
N LYS A 457 22.45 -9.71 -2.63
CA LYS A 457 22.72 -10.71 -1.58
C LYS A 457 23.31 -11.92 -2.24
N GLY A 458 24.22 -12.64 -1.58
CA GLY A 458 24.91 -13.68 -2.35
C GLY A 458 25.83 -13.05 -3.35
N ASP A 459 25.87 -13.78 -4.45
CA ASP A 459 26.56 -13.42 -5.68
C ASP A 459 25.64 -12.56 -6.57
N GLU A 460 24.37 -12.35 -6.14
CA GLU A 460 23.45 -11.45 -6.82
C GLU A 460 23.80 -9.98 -6.50
N HIS A 461 23.78 -9.12 -7.53
CA HIS A 461 23.87 -7.68 -7.38
C HIS A 461 22.72 -7.00 -8.12
N PHE A 462 22.27 -5.89 -7.54
CA PHE A 462 21.44 -4.92 -8.23
C PHE A 462 21.65 -3.55 -7.58
N TRP A 463 21.46 -2.50 -8.36
CA TRP A 463 21.69 -1.13 -7.93
C TRP A 463 20.38 -0.48 -7.47
N GLN A 464 20.46 0.28 -6.38
CA GLN A 464 19.37 1.10 -5.85
C GLN A 464 19.86 2.49 -5.47
N GLY A 465 18.96 3.36 -5.04
CA GLY A 465 19.27 4.70 -4.58
C GLY A 465 19.60 4.71 -3.09
N PHE A 466 20.06 5.87 -2.61
CA PHE A 466 20.24 6.12 -1.18
C PHE A 466 19.01 6.79 -0.55
N GLN A 467 18.13 7.41 -1.32
CA GLN A 467 16.89 8.03 -0.88
C GLN A 467 15.71 7.08 -1.14
N THR A 468 15.70 6.41 -2.29
CA THR A 468 14.63 5.50 -2.68
C THR A 468 15.16 4.23 -3.36
N ALA A 469 14.39 3.13 -3.29
CA ALA A 469 14.78 1.86 -3.91
C ALA A 469 14.89 1.93 -5.45
N SER A 470 14.11 2.81 -6.09
CA SER A 470 14.13 3.04 -7.55
C SER A 470 15.11 4.13 -7.99
N GLY A 471 15.65 4.89 -7.04
CA GLY A 471 16.68 5.88 -7.31
C GLY A 471 17.95 5.21 -7.82
N ILE A 472 18.77 5.95 -8.56
CA ILE A 472 20.11 5.55 -8.98
C ILE A 472 20.93 6.83 -9.04
N ARG A 473 22.18 6.80 -8.55
CA ARG A 473 23.10 7.96 -8.54
C ARG A 473 22.50 9.18 -7.82
N GLU A 474 22.02 8.96 -6.61
CA GLU A 474 21.48 10.04 -5.78
C GLU A 474 22.58 10.70 -4.96
N THR A 475 22.45 12.01 -4.73
CA THR A 475 23.43 12.77 -3.97
C THR A 475 23.50 12.30 -2.52
N VAL A 476 24.70 11.89 -2.10
CA VAL A 476 24.99 11.50 -0.72
C VAL A 476 25.84 12.54 0.00
N PHE A 477 26.64 13.34 -0.72
CA PHE A 477 27.49 14.39 -0.14
C PHE A 477 27.66 15.57 -1.10
N ASN A 478 27.63 16.82 -0.59
CA ASN A 478 27.75 18.05 -1.38
C ASN A 478 28.31 19.26 -0.60
N ALA A 479 29.00 19.02 0.52
CA ALA A 479 29.41 20.09 1.44
C ALA A 479 30.72 20.80 1.06
N ARG A 480 31.26 20.57 -0.14
CA ARG A 480 32.56 21.12 -0.57
C ARG A 480 32.68 21.22 -2.10
N SER A 481 33.50 22.18 -2.57
CA SER A 481 33.99 22.31 -3.95
C SER A 481 35.51 22.03 -4.07
N GLY A 482 35.95 21.49 -5.20
CA GLY A 482 37.37 21.34 -5.59
C GLY A 482 37.58 20.26 -6.65
N PRO A 483 38.75 20.18 -7.30
CA PRO A 483 38.97 19.18 -8.36
C PRO A 483 38.73 17.76 -7.87
N LEU A 484 37.93 16.99 -8.62
CA LEU A 484 37.56 15.60 -8.32
C LEU A 484 38.76 14.66 -8.08
N SER A 485 39.96 15.01 -8.57
CA SER A 485 41.18 14.22 -8.33
C SER A 485 41.63 14.21 -6.87
N GLY A 486 41.13 15.12 -6.03
CA GLY A 486 41.38 15.10 -4.59
C GLY A 486 40.37 14.29 -3.79
N VAL A 487 39.29 13.78 -4.41
CA VAL A 487 38.22 13.08 -3.70
C VAL A 487 38.54 11.60 -3.54
N GLU A 488 38.57 11.15 -2.29
CA GLU A 488 38.69 9.76 -1.88
C GLU A 488 37.52 9.38 -0.96
N LEU A 489 37.03 8.14 -1.09
CA LEU A 489 36.00 7.56 -0.22
C LEU A 489 36.60 6.34 0.47
N ALA A 490 36.86 6.43 1.77
CA ALA A 490 37.59 5.38 2.49
C ALA A 490 37.31 5.44 4.00
N ASP A 491 37.24 4.28 4.67
CA ASP A 491 36.95 4.16 6.11
C ASP A 491 38.18 4.55 6.97
N LEU A 492 38.27 5.83 7.38
CA LEU A 492 39.43 6.35 8.11
C LEU A 492 39.39 5.94 9.58
N ASN A 493 38.20 5.88 10.18
CA ASN A 493 38.00 5.67 11.62
C ASN A 493 37.83 4.17 12.00
N GLY A 494 37.69 3.28 11.02
CA GLY A 494 37.60 1.83 11.19
C GLY A 494 36.21 1.36 11.62
N ASP A 495 35.15 2.03 11.19
CA ASP A 495 33.77 1.73 11.58
C ASP A 495 32.94 0.99 10.51
N TYR A 496 33.60 0.59 9.42
CA TYR A 496 33.01 -0.07 8.26
C TYR A 496 32.10 0.83 7.39
N ARG A 497 32.19 2.16 7.56
CA ARG A 497 31.57 3.13 6.67
C ARG A 497 32.65 3.97 6.02
N ALA A 498 32.57 4.14 4.70
CA ALA A 498 33.53 4.96 4.00
C ALA A 498 33.32 6.45 4.31
N ASP A 499 34.39 7.09 4.78
CA ASP A 499 34.47 8.51 5.04
C ASP A 499 34.79 9.28 3.76
N PHE A 500 34.47 10.58 3.75
CA PHE A 500 34.85 11.48 2.68
C PHE A 500 36.18 12.14 3.03
N LEU A 501 37.19 11.92 2.19
CA LEU A 501 38.52 12.48 2.33
C LEU A 501 38.82 13.36 1.11
N TYR A 502 39.21 14.61 1.36
CA TYR A 502 39.74 15.45 0.30
C TYR A 502 41.23 15.69 0.48
N VAL A 503 42.02 15.17 -0.45
CA VAL A 503 43.47 15.37 -0.53
C VAL A 503 43.78 16.65 -1.31
N GLY A 504 44.32 17.66 -0.64
CA GLY A 504 44.80 18.88 -1.26
C GLY A 504 46.12 18.68 -2.01
N ASP A 505 46.58 19.76 -2.64
CA ASP A 505 47.74 19.71 -3.56
C ASP A 505 49.06 19.39 -2.85
N ASN A 506 49.22 19.83 -1.58
CA ASN A 506 50.34 19.45 -0.73
C ASN A 506 50.11 18.14 0.04
N GLY A 507 49.07 17.38 -0.30
CA GLY A 507 48.73 16.14 0.40
C GLY A 507 48.07 16.33 1.76
N ASN A 508 47.61 17.53 2.12
CA ASN A 508 46.77 17.73 3.31
C ASN A 508 45.40 17.08 3.10
N VAL A 509 44.73 16.65 4.17
CA VAL A 509 43.46 15.91 4.08
C VAL A 509 42.42 16.60 4.93
N ASP A 510 41.35 17.08 4.31
CA ASP A 510 40.13 17.55 4.99
C ASP A 510 39.10 16.42 4.98
N THR A 511 38.59 16.08 6.16
CA THR A 511 37.82 14.85 6.38
C THR A 511 36.41 15.14 6.88
N TYR A 512 35.45 14.39 6.36
CA TYR A 512 34.10 14.26 6.90
C TYR A 512 33.83 12.80 7.22
N ILE A 513 33.47 12.53 8.47
CA ILE A 513 33.18 11.19 8.96
C ILE A 513 31.76 10.82 8.59
N ASN A 514 31.61 9.63 8.00
CA ASN A 514 30.33 9.02 7.65
C ASN A 514 29.73 8.37 8.89
N GLN A 515 28.57 8.84 9.33
CA GLN A 515 27.85 8.18 10.41
C GLN A 515 26.42 7.88 10.00
N ARG A 516 25.85 6.85 10.65
CA ARG A 516 24.43 6.52 10.51
C ARG A 516 23.56 7.75 10.81
N GLY A 517 22.70 8.09 9.86
CA GLY A 517 21.75 9.21 9.93
C GLY A 517 20.33 8.78 10.29
N SER A 518 19.42 9.76 10.31
CA SER A 518 17.98 9.60 10.53
C SER A 518 17.18 10.21 9.36
N GLY A 519 15.85 10.09 9.42
CA GLY A 519 14.95 10.46 8.34
C GLY A 519 14.87 9.43 7.22
N LYS A 520 13.88 9.61 6.34
CA LYS A 520 13.65 8.74 5.17
C LYS A 520 14.85 8.74 4.21
N GLY A 521 15.06 7.59 3.58
CA GLY A 521 16.30 7.31 2.87
C GLY A 521 17.37 6.78 3.83
N ILE A 522 18.50 6.39 3.29
CA ILE A 522 19.68 5.86 3.98
C ILE A 522 20.92 6.74 3.75
N VAL A 523 20.73 7.98 3.27
CA VAL A 523 21.83 8.95 3.15
C VAL A 523 22.51 9.13 4.52
N PRO A 524 23.85 9.05 4.60
CA PRO A 524 24.57 9.27 5.84
C PRO A 524 24.42 10.67 6.43
N ASP A 525 24.70 10.78 7.73
CA ASP A 525 24.98 12.06 8.38
C ASP A 525 26.50 12.30 8.42
N TRP A 526 26.95 13.29 7.65
CA TRP A 526 28.37 13.61 7.47
C TRP A 526 28.85 14.63 8.51
N ARG A 527 29.85 14.25 9.30
CA ARG A 527 30.39 15.12 10.36
C ARG A 527 31.79 15.59 10.02
N LYS A 528 31.98 16.90 9.90
CA LYS A 528 33.29 17.47 9.62
C LYS A 528 34.27 17.18 10.76
N ALA A 529 35.34 16.44 10.47
CA ALA A 529 36.50 16.28 11.36
C ALA A 529 37.56 17.38 11.11
N GLY A 530 37.48 18.06 9.96
CA GLY A 530 38.41 19.11 9.58
C GLY A 530 39.69 18.54 8.97
N VAL A 531 40.79 19.31 9.06
CA VAL A 531 42.08 18.88 8.51
C VAL A 531 42.70 17.82 9.44
N THR A 532 42.60 16.55 9.03
CA THR A 532 43.18 15.41 9.75
C THR A 532 44.68 15.31 9.48
N HIS A 533 45.09 15.51 8.24
CA HIS A 533 46.49 15.49 7.83
C HIS A 533 46.89 16.88 7.31
N PRO A 534 47.94 17.55 7.85
CA PRO A 534 48.34 18.90 7.43
C PRO A 534 49.07 18.93 6.08
N GLY A 535 49.42 17.75 5.53
CA GLY A 535 50.14 17.62 4.28
C GLY A 535 51.66 17.66 4.45
N GLN A 536 52.34 17.65 3.30
CA GLN A 536 53.79 17.65 3.17
C GLN A 536 54.32 19.05 2.88
N ALA A 537 55.64 19.22 2.95
CA ALA A 537 56.31 20.48 2.60
C ALA A 537 56.21 20.80 1.10
N GLU A 538 56.04 19.80 0.25
CA GLU A 538 55.96 19.91 -1.20
C GLU A 538 54.50 20.03 -1.68
N THR A 539 54.29 20.72 -2.80
CA THR A 539 53.01 20.86 -3.51
C THR A 539 53.01 20.02 -4.79
N GLY A 540 51.85 19.70 -5.35
CA GLY A 540 51.72 18.77 -6.49
C GLY A 540 51.87 17.29 -6.12
N VAL A 541 51.87 16.95 -4.84
CA VAL A 541 52.13 15.58 -4.34
C VAL A 541 50.85 14.76 -4.11
N ARG A 542 49.69 15.29 -4.48
CA ARG A 542 48.38 14.62 -4.29
C ARG A 542 48.37 13.16 -4.75
N GLY A 543 48.86 12.88 -5.97
CA GLY A 543 48.90 11.53 -6.55
C GLY A 543 49.82 10.56 -5.81
N ASN A 544 50.71 11.08 -4.96
CA ASN A 544 51.65 10.33 -4.15
C ASN A 544 51.12 10.01 -2.74
N ILE A 545 49.91 10.48 -2.41
CA ILE A 545 49.25 10.17 -1.14
C ILE A 545 48.36 8.95 -1.33
N LYS A 546 48.51 7.95 -0.46
CA LYS A 546 47.69 6.74 -0.41
C LYS A 546 47.19 6.49 1.00
N PHE A 547 46.21 5.60 1.10
CA PHE A 547 45.67 5.13 2.37
C PHE A 547 45.67 3.60 2.39
N GLY A 548 45.95 3.02 3.55
CA GLY A 548 45.94 1.57 3.75
C GLY A 548 46.13 1.18 5.21
N ARG A 549 45.66 -0.01 5.61
CA ARG A 549 45.81 -0.55 6.97
C ARG A 549 47.16 -1.27 7.10
N ILE A 550 48.21 -0.51 7.34
CA ILE A 550 49.58 -1.04 7.40
C ILE A 550 49.88 -1.64 8.78
N TYR A 551 49.39 -1.00 9.84
CA TYR A 551 49.74 -1.32 11.23
C TYR A 551 48.62 -1.95 12.08
N GLY A 552 47.53 -2.41 11.47
CA GLY A 552 46.55 -3.29 12.14
C GLY A 552 45.70 -2.63 13.22
N SER A 553 45.59 -1.30 13.18
CA SER A 553 44.76 -0.52 14.08
C SER A 553 43.26 -0.63 13.80
N GLY A 554 42.89 -1.26 12.68
CA GLY A 554 41.55 -1.22 12.09
C GLY A 554 41.25 0.07 11.32
N ARG A 555 42.15 1.05 11.35
CA ARG A 555 42.01 2.38 10.73
C ARG A 555 42.95 2.53 9.55
N LEU A 556 42.61 3.40 8.60
CA LEU A 556 43.50 3.71 7.49
C LEU A 556 44.67 4.59 7.94
N ASP A 557 45.88 4.15 7.59
CA ASP A 557 47.13 4.90 7.75
C ASP A 557 47.35 5.79 6.52
N TYR A 558 47.99 6.95 6.73
CA TYR A 558 48.35 7.86 5.64
C TYR A 558 49.73 7.51 5.12
N ILE A 559 49.86 7.39 3.81
CA ILE A 559 51.08 6.90 3.15
C ILE A 559 51.51 7.94 2.14
N TYR A 560 52.71 8.47 2.31
CA TYR A 560 53.34 9.39 1.36
C TYR A 560 54.45 8.68 0.61
N MET A 561 54.29 8.61 -0.71
CA MET A 561 55.33 8.15 -1.62
C MET A 561 56.22 9.34 -1.98
N LYS A 562 57.28 9.54 -1.17
CA LYS A 562 58.22 10.63 -1.40
C LYS A 562 59.06 10.30 -2.62
N GLU A 563 59.08 11.22 -3.57
CA GLU A 563 59.81 11.06 -4.83
C GLU A 563 61.32 11.26 -4.61
N GLU A 564 62.13 10.25 -4.94
CA GLU A 564 63.60 10.31 -4.94
C GLU A 564 64.13 10.18 -6.37
N GLU A 565 65.44 10.29 -6.63
CA GLU A 565 65.98 10.31 -8.00
C GLU A 565 65.59 9.06 -8.83
N GLU A 566 65.74 7.86 -8.25
CA GLU A 566 65.52 6.58 -8.94
C GLU A 566 64.37 5.74 -8.35
N TRP A 567 63.73 6.16 -7.25
CA TRP A 567 62.65 5.42 -6.59
C TRP A 567 61.68 6.33 -5.85
N PHE A 568 60.68 5.74 -5.21
CA PHE A 568 59.80 6.38 -4.23
C PHE A 568 60.02 5.75 -2.86
N ASP A 569 60.28 6.58 -1.86
CA ASP A 569 60.32 6.18 -0.46
C ASP A 569 58.90 6.14 0.11
N MET A 570 58.51 5.01 0.68
CA MET A 570 57.22 4.87 1.35
C MET A 570 57.33 5.34 2.79
N ILE A 571 56.75 6.50 3.10
CA ILE A 571 56.66 7.04 4.46
C ILE A 571 55.24 6.82 4.97
N VAL A 572 55.09 6.08 6.07
CA VAL A 572 53.77 5.78 6.64
C VAL A 572 53.56 6.50 7.95
N PHE A 573 52.39 7.10 8.08
CA PHE A 573 51.91 7.74 9.29
C PHE A 573 50.77 6.89 9.83
N GLU A 574 51.08 6.14 10.89
CA GLU A 574 50.12 5.26 11.54
C GLU A 574 49.02 6.07 12.20
N ASN A 575 47.77 5.74 11.91
CA ASN A 575 46.60 6.40 12.45
C ASN A 575 46.31 5.94 13.89
N LYS A 576 46.56 6.83 14.84
CA LYS A 576 46.26 6.71 16.27
C LYS A 576 44.97 7.43 16.67
N GLY A 577 44.25 7.98 15.69
CA GLY A 577 42.98 8.66 15.91
C GLY A 577 41.93 7.76 16.54
N SER A 578 40.92 8.40 17.12
CA SER A 578 39.84 7.72 17.84
C SER A 578 38.54 8.51 17.73
N GLY A 579 37.43 7.86 18.06
CA GLY A 579 36.11 8.46 18.04
C GLY A 579 35.44 8.44 16.68
N GLY A 580 34.18 8.85 16.66
CA GLY A 580 33.40 8.96 15.44
C GLY A 580 32.91 7.62 14.88
N THR A 581 33.11 6.50 15.57
CA THR A 581 32.72 5.17 15.07
C THR A 581 31.32 4.76 15.50
N ARG A 582 30.75 5.42 16.53
CA ARG A 582 29.49 5.03 17.17
C ARG A 582 28.54 6.19 17.36
N ARG A 583 27.26 5.82 17.47
CA ARG A 583 26.16 6.72 17.83
C ARG A 583 25.51 6.28 19.13
N LYS A 584 25.00 7.25 19.90
CA LYS A 584 24.36 7.00 21.19
C LYS A 584 23.19 6.02 21.09
N GLY A 585 22.39 6.13 20.03
CA GLY A 585 21.25 5.24 19.80
C GLY A 585 21.61 3.82 19.34
N ASP A 586 22.88 3.53 19.03
CA ASP A 586 23.26 2.18 18.59
C ASP A 586 23.22 1.12 19.70
N GLY A 587 23.27 1.54 20.97
CA GLY A 587 23.37 0.65 22.12
C GLY A 587 22.03 0.24 22.74
N ASN A 588 20.90 0.63 22.16
CA ASN A 588 19.58 0.38 22.75
C ASN A 588 19.11 -1.07 22.59
N PHE A 589 18.90 -1.74 23.73
CA PHE A 589 18.21 -3.02 23.83
C PHE A 589 16.99 -2.86 24.73
N TYR A 590 15.88 -3.47 24.33
CA TYR A 590 14.63 -3.43 25.07
C TYR A 590 14.26 -4.84 25.53
N CYS A 591 14.01 -5.00 26.83
CA CYS A 591 13.58 -6.28 27.42
C CYS A 591 13.06 -6.08 28.83
N ASP A 592 12.08 -6.86 29.26
CA ASP A 592 11.60 -6.87 30.64
C ASP A 592 12.62 -7.54 31.59
N MET A 593 13.59 -6.75 32.05
CA MET A 593 14.66 -7.23 32.94
C MET A 593 14.15 -7.51 34.36
N ARG A 594 12.98 -6.98 34.73
CA ARG A 594 12.47 -6.99 36.10
C ARG A 594 11.25 -7.88 36.30
N GLY A 595 10.61 -8.34 35.22
CA GLY A 595 9.39 -9.15 35.26
C GLY A 595 8.15 -8.31 35.54
N THR A 596 8.13 -7.09 35.04
CA THR A 596 7.03 -6.13 35.22
C THR A 596 5.92 -6.25 34.17
N GLY A 597 6.15 -7.04 33.12
CA GLY A 597 5.31 -7.13 31.94
C GLY A 597 5.52 -5.99 30.93
N ALA A 598 6.52 -5.13 31.16
CA ALA A 598 6.88 -4.02 30.28
C ALA A 598 8.40 -3.98 30.07
N ASP A 599 8.83 -3.71 28.84
CA ASP A 599 10.25 -3.73 28.51
C ASP A 599 10.98 -2.52 29.11
N ASP A 600 12.12 -2.79 29.73
CA ASP A 600 13.10 -1.80 30.18
C ASP A 600 14.09 -1.49 29.04
N LEU A 601 14.72 -0.31 29.08
CA LEU A 601 15.80 0.05 28.16
C LEU A 601 17.14 -0.22 28.83
N VAL A 602 17.92 -1.14 28.26
CA VAL A 602 19.30 -1.40 28.67
C VAL A 602 20.25 -0.93 27.58
N TRP A 603 21.28 -0.19 27.97
CA TRP A 603 22.27 0.33 27.04
C TRP A 603 23.54 -0.54 27.06
N ILE A 604 23.97 -1.02 25.89
CA ILE A 604 25.11 -1.94 25.74
C ILE A 604 26.25 -1.31 24.94
N TYR A 605 27.45 -1.29 25.51
CA TYR A 605 28.67 -0.87 24.82
C TYR A 605 29.01 -1.86 23.71
N TYR A 606 29.71 -1.39 22.69
CA TYR A 606 30.10 -2.27 21.59
C TYR A 606 30.87 -3.50 22.06
N ASP A 607 31.69 -3.39 23.10
CA ASP A 607 32.54 -4.45 23.67
C ASP A 607 31.80 -5.42 24.64
N GLY A 608 30.49 -5.26 24.81
CA GLY A 608 29.67 -6.13 25.65
C GLY A 608 29.61 -5.75 27.13
N ARG A 609 30.16 -4.59 27.52
CA ARG A 609 29.91 -4.01 28.83
C ARG A 609 28.48 -3.43 28.90
N VAL A 610 27.89 -3.48 30.09
CA VAL A 610 26.56 -2.93 30.42
C VAL A 610 26.63 -2.32 31.82
N ASP A 611 26.33 -1.03 31.94
CA ASP A 611 26.29 -0.32 33.22
C ASP A 611 25.12 0.68 33.34
N GLU A 612 24.23 0.73 32.34
CA GLU A 612 23.07 1.63 32.30
C GLU A 612 21.78 0.84 32.03
N ILE A 613 20.79 1.03 32.91
CA ILE A 613 19.41 0.62 32.70
C ILE A 613 18.49 1.80 33.00
N ASN A 614 17.52 2.01 32.12
CA ASN A 614 16.41 2.92 32.29
C ASN A 614 15.17 2.05 32.48
N THR A 615 14.58 2.08 33.67
CA THR A 615 13.47 1.19 34.02
C THR A 615 12.12 1.79 33.62
N ASN A 616 11.28 0.99 33.00
CA ASN A 616 9.97 1.44 32.55
C ASN A 616 9.04 1.61 33.75
N ILE A 617 8.59 2.85 33.94
CA ILE A 617 7.67 3.27 35.02
C ILE A 617 6.33 3.77 34.47
N HIS A 618 6.06 3.54 33.18
CA HIS A 618 4.86 4.00 32.47
C HIS A 618 4.59 5.52 32.58
N SER A 619 5.65 6.32 32.68
CA SER A 619 5.55 7.79 32.81
C SER A 619 6.37 8.53 31.75
N PRO A 620 6.15 8.27 30.44
CA PRO A 620 6.95 8.89 29.39
C PRO A 620 6.88 10.43 29.45
N PRO A 621 8.00 11.14 29.20
CA PRO A 621 9.30 10.62 28.76
C PRO A 621 10.24 10.19 29.91
N ASN A 622 9.76 10.10 31.15
CA ASN A 622 10.58 9.81 32.32
C ASN A 622 10.77 8.30 32.51
N TRP A 623 12.00 7.91 32.82
CA TRP A 623 12.39 6.55 33.18
C TRP A 623 12.76 6.48 34.66
N GLY A 624 12.70 5.29 35.25
CA GLY A 624 13.28 5.03 36.57
C GLY A 624 14.80 4.81 36.44
N HIS A 625 15.53 5.29 37.44
CA HIS A 625 17.01 5.26 37.46
C HIS A 625 17.57 4.75 38.81
N ASP A 626 16.70 4.20 39.66
CA ASP A 626 17.06 3.68 40.98
C ASP A 626 17.48 2.19 40.97
N THR A 627 17.41 1.55 39.80
CA THR A 627 17.90 0.18 39.59
C THR A 627 19.32 0.20 39.04
N SER A 628 20.24 -0.54 39.68
CA SER A 628 21.60 -0.71 39.17
C SER A 628 21.76 -1.98 38.33
N ILE A 629 22.52 -1.89 37.24
CA ILE A 629 22.97 -3.02 36.44
C ILE A 629 24.49 -2.92 36.26
N THR A 630 25.19 -4.05 36.33
CA THR A 630 26.60 -4.12 35.91
C THR A 630 26.87 -5.51 35.36
N LEU A 631 27.29 -5.58 34.11
CA LEU A 631 27.65 -6.82 33.44
C LEU A 631 28.76 -6.55 32.42
N THR A 632 29.65 -7.52 32.22
CA THR A 632 30.59 -7.52 31.10
C THR A 632 30.63 -8.93 30.55
N VAL A 633 30.31 -9.06 29.27
CA VAL A 633 30.31 -10.33 28.56
C VAL A 633 31.30 -10.30 27.40
N PRO A 634 31.82 -11.45 26.95
CA PRO A 634 32.78 -11.48 25.86
C PRO A 634 32.10 -11.22 24.49
N GLY A 635 32.82 -10.49 23.64
CA GLY A 635 32.43 -10.27 22.24
C GLY A 635 31.60 -9.01 22.01
N PRO A 636 31.34 -8.67 20.73
CA PRO A 636 30.66 -7.43 20.41
C PRO A 636 29.15 -7.52 20.71
N ARG A 637 28.50 -6.37 20.92
CA ARG A 637 27.05 -6.30 21.21
C ARG A 637 26.14 -7.01 20.19
N MET A 638 26.61 -7.24 18.96
CA MET A 638 25.90 -7.97 17.89
C MET A 638 25.66 -9.43 18.25
N GLY A 639 26.54 -10.02 19.07
CA GLY A 639 26.41 -11.37 19.58
C GLY A 639 25.63 -11.49 20.89
N ILE A 640 25.08 -10.39 21.42
CA ILE A 640 24.39 -10.36 22.72
C ILE A 640 22.88 -10.31 22.50
N HIS A 641 22.14 -11.20 23.16
CA HIS A 641 20.68 -11.30 23.07
C HIS A 641 20.09 -11.18 24.46
N PHE A 642 19.03 -10.39 24.61
CA PHE A 642 18.24 -10.33 25.83
C PHE A 642 16.93 -11.05 25.55
N ALA A 643 16.64 -12.10 26.29
CA ALA A 643 15.45 -12.92 26.10
C ALA A 643 15.19 -13.80 27.33
N ASP A 644 13.94 -14.11 27.64
CA ASP A 644 13.60 -15.02 28.74
C ASP A 644 13.94 -16.47 28.36
N TRP A 645 15.13 -16.94 28.73
CA TRP A 645 15.58 -18.31 28.43
C TRP A 645 15.02 -19.30 29.45
N THR A 646 14.86 -18.86 30.69
CA THR A 646 14.47 -19.71 31.82
C THR A 646 12.96 -19.89 31.95
N GLY A 647 12.17 -19.05 31.29
CA GLY A 647 10.70 -19.00 31.37
C GLY A 647 10.21 -18.40 32.69
N ASN A 648 10.99 -17.52 33.31
CA ASN A 648 10.68 -16.94 34.62
C ASN A 648 10.01 -15.56 34.54
N GLY A 649 9.70 -15.10 33.32
CA GLY A 649 9.12 -13.80 33.01
C GLY A 649 10.13 -12.66 32.95
N ARG A 650 11.43 -12.92 33.13
CA ARG A 650 12.49 -11.91 33.07
C ARG A 650 13.47 -12.26 31.97
N CYS A 651 13.96 -11.24 31.28
CA CYS A 651 15.00 -11.44 30.29
C CYS A 651 16.33 -11.83 30.94
N ASP A 652 16.94 -12.86 30.39
CA ASP A 652 18.32 -13.27 30.62
C ASP A 652 19.24 -12.71 29.54
N VAL A 653 20.56 -12.77 29.76
CA VAL A 653 21.55 -12.35 28.76
C VAL A 653 22.20 -13.58 28.13
N LEU A 654 22.11 -13.70 26.81
CA LEU A 654 22.69 -14.79 26.04
C LEU A 654 23.78 -14.27 25.10
N VAL A 655 24.94 -14.92 25.16
CA VAL A 655 26.11 -14.57 24.35
C VAL A 655 26.34 -15.65 23.32
N GLN A 656 26.20 -15.27 22.05
CA GLN A 656 26.41 -16.13 20.90
C GLN A 656 27.89 -16.20 20.52
N ASN A 657 28.41 -17.41 20.37
CA ASN A 657 29.68 -17.64 19.70
C ASN A 657 29.50 -17.49 18.19
N LYS A 658 30.23 -16.54 17.56
CA LYS A 658 30.09 -16.23 16.13
C LYS A 658 30.24 -17.44 15.21
N ALA A 659 31.24 -18.29 15.48
CA ALA A 659 31.63 -19.37 14.57
C ALA A 659 30.76 -20.62 14.70
N THR A 660 30.27 -20.90 15.91
CA THR A 660 29.56 -22.17 16.20
C THR A 660 28.06 -22.00 16.43
N GLY A 661 27.59 -20.78 16.72
CA GLY A 661 26.22 -20.52 17.13
C GLY A 661 25.91 -20.95 18.58
N ALA A 662 26.89 -21.43 19.35
CA ALA A 662 26.69 -21.80 20.74
C ALA A 662 26.28 -20.59 21.60
N LEU A 663 25.32 -20.79 22.50
CA LEU A 663 24.76 -19.75 23.37
C LEU A 663 25.21 -19.96 24.82
N THR A 664 25.87 -18.95 25.40
CA THR A 664 26.24 -18.90 26.82
C THR A 664 25.24 -18.07 27.61
N LEU A 665 24.68 -18.62 28.68
CA LEU A 665 23.66 -17.97 29.50
C LEU A 665 24.27 -17.24 30.69
N TYR A 666 23.87 -15.98 30.86
CA TYR A 666 24.03 -15.17 32.05
C TYR A 666 22.63 -14.93 32.61
N GLU A 667 22.22 -15.79 33.53
CA GLU A 667 20.87 -15.83 34.10
C GLU A 667 20.65 -14.63 35.02
N ASN A 668 19.50 -13.98 34.87
CA ASN A 668 19.12 -12.79 35.59
C ASN A 668 18.60 -13.11 37.01
N ASN A 669 19.28 -12.58 38.03
CA ASN A 669 18.91 -12.70 39.44
C ASN A 669 18.42 -11.37 40.04
N TYR A 670 17.62 -10.60 39.32
CA TYR A 670 17.08 -9.32 39.80
C TYR A 670 16.54 -9.42 41.23
N ASP A 671 17.06 -8.57 42.12
CA ASP A 671 16.63 -8.41 43.50
C ASP A 671 15.80 -7.12 43.61
N ALA A 672 14.48 -7.27 43.81
CA ALA A 672 13.56 -6.14 43.93
C ALA A 672 13.78 -5.30 45.19
N GLY A 673 14.32 -5.88 46.28
CA GLY A 673 14.61 -5.18 47.53
C GLY A 673 15.88 -4.32 47.42
N ALA A 674 16.92 -4.87 46.80
CA ALA A 674 18.16 -4.14 46.54
C ALA A 674 18.09 -3.22 45.30
N LYS A 675 17.08 -3.41 44.44
CA LYS A 675 16.96 -2.78 43.11
C LYS A 675 18.21 -3.01 42.27
N ALA A 676 18.69 -4.26 42.24
CA ALA A 676 19.95 -4.60 41.59
C ALA A 676 19.79 -5.80 40.65
N LEU A 677 20.30 -5.66 39.43
CA LEU A 677 20.43 -6.73 38.44
C LEU A 677 21.82 -7.36 38.58
N THR A 678 21.85 -8.64 38.94
CA THR A 678 23.06 -9.46 38.99
C THR A 678 22.89 -10.72 38.15
N PHE A 679 23.99 -11.26 37.63
CA PHE A 679 23.92 -12.35 36.65
C PHE A 679 24.75 -13.56 37.06
N SER A 680 24.15 -14.75 36.94
CA SER A 680 24.81 -16.03 37.15
C SER A 680 25.26 -16.60 35.80
N ASN A 681 26.57 -16.73 35.56
CA ASN A 681 27.07 -17.40 34.36
C ASN A 681 26.82 -18.91 34.46
N ARG A 682 25.93 -19.44 33.62
CA ARG A 682 25.56 -20.86 33.56
C ARG A 682 26.33 -21.64 32.50
N GLY A 683 27.28 -21.01 31.80
CA GLY A 683 28.01 -21.61 30.70
C GLY A 683 27.16 -21.78 29.45
N VAL A 684 27.61 -22.66 28.55
CA VAL A 684 26.92 -22.94 27.28
C VAL A 684 25.65 -23.74 27.55
N VAL A 685 24.50 -23.18 27.19
CA VAL A 685 23.16 -23.79 27.40
C VAL A 685 22.54 -24.35 26.14
N ALA A 686 23.00 -23.92 24.96
CA ALA A 686 22.56 -24.46 23.69
C ALA A 686 23.69 -24.47 22.67
N ASN A 687 23.74 -25.54 21.88
CA ASN A 687 24.64 -25.66 20.74
C ASN A 687 23.79 -25.91 19.49
N THR A 688 23.38 -24.82 18.86
CA THR A 688 22.44 -24.83 17.74
C THR A 688 23.12 -25.16 16.41
N GLY A 689 24.44 -24.97 16.29
CA GLY A 689 25.13 -25.13 15.00
C GLY A 689 24.79 -24.03 13.98
N CYS A 690 24.17 -22.92 14.42
CA CYS A 690 23.92 -21.77 13.56
C CYS A 690 25.21 -20.99 13.28
N THR A 691 25.86 -21.30 12.16
CA THR A 691 27.16 -20.72 11.76
C THR A 691 27.03 -19.39 10.99
N GLU A 692 25.81 -18.87 10.83
CA GLU A 692 25.52 -17.63 10.10
C GLU A 692 26.14 -16.37 10.72
N GLY A 693 26.50 -16.41 12.01
CA GLY A 693 27.22 -15.34 12.70
C GLY A 693 26.51 -13.98 12.65
N TRP A 694 27.29 -12.94 12.34
CA TRP A 694 26.83 -11.56 12.13
C TRP A 694 27.79 -10.82 11.19
N GLY A 695 27.26 -9.88 10.41
CA GLY A 695 28.00 -9.01 9.52
C GLY A 695 28.56 -7.77 10.22
N VAL A 696 28.98 -6.79 9.42
CA VAL A 696 29.58 -5.53 9.91
C VAL A 696 28.51 -4.51 10.34
N GLY A 697 27.39 -4.48 9.62
CA GLY A 697 26.23 -3.67 9.97
C GLY A 697 25.64 -4.12 11.32
N ILE A 698 25.30 -3.17 12.18
CA ILE A 698 24.85 -3.45 13.56
C ILE A 698 23.53 -4.25 13.63
N PHE A 699 22.78 -4.34 12.54
CA PHE A 699 21.54 -5.11 12.46
C PHE A 699 21.67 -6.41 11.68
N ASP A 700 22.80 -6.65 11.01
CA ASP A 700 23.04 -7.89 10.27
C ASP A 700 23.38 -9.04 11.23
N ARG A 701 22.34 -9.69 11.74
CA ARG A 701 22.43 -10.75 12.76
C ARG A 701 21.88 -12.05 12.18
N GLY A 702 22.74 -13.07 12.09
CA GLY A 702 22.37 -14.41 11.64
C GLY A 702 21.61 -15.23 12.68
N MET A 703 21.48 -14.74 13.92
CA MET A 703 20.64 -15.35 14.95
C MET A 703 19.72 -14.33 15.60
N ARG A 704 18.52 -14.77 15.99
CA ARG A 704 17.57 -14.05 16.85
C ARG A 704 17.06 -15.00 17.92
N LEU A 705 16.70 -14.46 19.09
CA LEU A 705 15.99 -15.19 20.13
C LEU A 705 14.60 -14.58 20.30
N ALA A 706 13.55 -15.39 20.18
CA ALA A 706 12.17 -14.96 20.38
C ALA A 706 11.28 -16.17 20.70
N ASP A 707 10.27 -15.99 21.54
CA ASP A 707 9.28 -17.04 21.85
C ASP A 707 8.35 -17.25 20.64
N ILE A 708 8.62 -18.25 19.80
CA ILE A 708 7.84 -18.50 18.58
C ILE A 708 6.79 -19.60 18.77
N ASP A 709 6.93 -20.47 19.76
CA ASP A 709 5.93 -21.51 20.05
C ASP A 709 4.91 -21.11 21.14
N GLY A 710 5.20 -20.06 21.89
CA GLY A 710 4.33 -19.39 22.85
C GLY A 710 4.33 -20.03 24.23
N ASP A 711 5.42 -20.71 24.61
CA ASP A 711 5.57 -21.36 25.91
C ASP A 711 6.17 -20.44 26.99
N GLY A 712 6.48 -19.19 26.64
CA GLY A 712 7.09 -18.19 27.52
C GLY A 712 8.62 -18.27 27.57
N ARG A 713 9.26 -19.14 26.77
CA ARG A 713 10.71 -19.25 26.65
C ARG A 713 11.15 -18.82 25.26
N ALA A 714 12.29 -18.14 25.18
CA ALA A 714 12.82 -17.68 23.91
C ALA A 714 13.50 -18.81 23.13
N ASP A 715 13.16 -18.91 21.85
CA ASP A 715 13.65 -19.91 20.91
C ASP A 715 14.79 -19.36 20.04
N PRO A 716 15.91 -20.08 19.89
CA PRO A 716 16.92 -19.74 18.90
C PRO A 716 16.45 -19.88 17.46
N ILE A 717 16.60 -18.81 16.68
CA ILE A 717 16.25 -18.74 15.26
C ILE A 717 17.52 -18.41 14.49
N CYS A 718 17.92 -19.28 13.56
CA CYS A 718 19.00 -19.04 12.62
C CYS A 718 18.45 -18.46 11.31
N ILE A 719 19.07 -17.39 10.80
CA ILE A 719 18.63 -16.66 9.62
C ILE A 719 19.77 -16.60 8.61
N GLU A 720 19.59 -17.33 7.52
CA GLU A 720 20.50 -17.33 6.38
C GLU A 720 20.47 -15.97 5.66
N ILE A 721 21.52 -15.64 4.91
CA ILE A 721 21.58 -14.40 4.10
C ILE A 721 20.42 -14.30 3.10
N SER A 722 19.90 -15.44 2.63
CA SER A 722 18.72 -15.53 1.76
C SER A 722 17.41 -15.10 2.45
N GLY A 723 17.39 -15.05 3.78
CA GLY A 723 16.21 -14.86 4.62
C GLY A 723 15.47 -16.16 4.97
N ARG A 724 15.98 -17.32 4.56
CA ARG A 724 15.49 -18.62 5.04
C ARG A 724 15.82 -18.78 6.53
N MET A 725 14.90 -19.39 7.28
CA MET A 725 15.03 -19.51 8.73
C MET A 725 14.84 -20.94 9.21
N THR A 726 15.72 -21.36 10.12
CA THR A 726 15.59 -22.57 10.93
C THR A 726 15.54 -22.20 12.40
N ALA A 727 15.01 -23.09 13.27
CA ALA A 727 14.93 -22.79 14.69
C ALA A 727 15.00 -24.03 15.58
N TRP A 728 15.25 -23.77 16.87
CA TRP A 728 15.18 -24.75 17.94
C TRP A 728 14.22 -24.25 19.01
N LEU A 729 13.32 -25.10 19.50
CA LEU A 729 12.37 -24.76 20.55
C LEU A 729 12.98 -25.02 21.91
N ASN A 730 13.15 -23.97 22.71
CA ASN A 730 13.71 -24.04 24.05
C ASN A 730 12.62 -24.41 25.06
N ARG A 731 12.27 -25.70 25.11
CA ARG A 731 11.22 -26.18 26.00
C ARG A 731 11.76 -26.53 27.37
N GLN A 732 10.88 -26.59 28.36
CA GLN A 732 11.24 -27.11 29.69
C GLN A 732 11.80 -28.54 29.65
N SER A 733 11.39 -29.35 28.65
CA SER A 733 11.91 -30.70 28.42
C SER A 733 13.31 -30.75 27.77
N GLY A 734 13.86 -29.59 27.39
CA GLY A 734 15.10 -29.46 26.63
C GLY A 734 14.87 -28.92 25.22
N LEU A 735 15.98 -28.67 24.53
CA LEU A 735 16.01 -28.09 23.19
C LEU A 735 15.50 -29.08 22.13
N LEU A 736 14.51 -28.68 21.34
CA LEU A 736 13.98 -29.46 20.22
C LEU A 736 14.34 -28.78 18.89
N ASP A 737 14.97 -29.50 17.97
CA ASP A 737 15.18 -28.99 16.61
C ASP A 737 13.84 -28.92 15.85
N ALA A 738 13.41 -27.71 15.47
CA ALA A 738 12.18 -27.50 14.71
C ALA A 738 12.42 -27.55 13.20
N GLY A 739 13.66 -27.66 12.74
CA GLY A 739 14.03 -27.59 11.34
C GLY A 739 13.72 -26.22 10.73
N GLN A 740 13.31 -26.22 9.46
CA GLN A 740 12.96 -24.98 8.75
C GLN A 740 11.63 -24.42 9.24
N ILE A 741 11.63 -23.15 9.65
CA ILE A 741 10.41 -22.44 10.08
C ILE A 741 9.93 -21.43 9.03
N LYS A 742 10.78 -21.00 8.10
CA LYS A 742 10.42 -20.00 7.07
C LYS A 742 11.26 -20.18 5.80
N PHE A 743 10.60 -20.17 4.64
CA PHE A 743 11.26 -20.14 3.32
C PHE A 743 11.87 -18.76 3.03
N ALA A 744 12.93 -18.74 2.21
CA ALA A 744 13.53 -17.51 1.70
C ALA A 744 12.50 -16.69 0.90
N GLU A 745 12.43 -15.39 1.17
CA GLU A 745 11.59 -14.43 0.44
C GLU A 745 12.41 -13.25 -0.10
N SER A 746 13.70 -13.47 -0.32
CA SER A 746 14.62 -12.43 -0.79
C SER A 746 14.54 -11.16 0.06
N TRP A 747 14.48 -11.31 1.38
CA TRP A 747 14.66 -10.20 2.33
C TRP A 747 16.09 -10.11 2.83
N ASP A 748 16.53 -8.90 3.14
CA ASP A 748 17.78 -8.70 3.88
C ASP A 748 17.52 -8.99 5.35
N ARG A 749 18.30 -9.90 5.96
CA ARG A 749 18.10 -10.28 7.37
C ARG A 749 18.35 -9.11 8.33
N ALA A 750 19.09 -8.08 7.93
CA ALA A 750 19.25 -6.85 8.71
C ALA A 750 17.91 -6.13 8.96
N ASN A 751 16.93 -6.35 8.08
CA ASN A 751 15.61 -5.72 8.11
C ASN A 751 14.54 -6.56 8.82
N ILE A 752 14.92 -7.66 9.47
CA ILE A 752 13.99 -8.58 10.13
C ILE A 752 14.04 -8.39 11.65
N ARG A 753 12.86 -8.34 12.28
CA ARG A 753 12.66 -8.31 13.74
C ARG A 753 11.62 -9.35 14.13
N PHE A 754 11.65 -9.74 15.41
CA PHE A 754 10.67 -10.63 16.01
C PHE A 754 10.06 -9.95 17.22
N ALA A 755 8.73 -9.86 17.25
CA ALA A 755 7.97 -9.37 18.38
C ALA A 755 6.51 -9.77 18.23
N ASP A 756 5.77 -9.92 19.33
CA ASP A 756 4.34 -10.22 19.27
C ASP A 756 3.54 -8.95 18.94
N VAL A 757 2.95 -8.86 17.74
CA VAL A 757 2.26 -7.64 17.28
C VAL A 757 0.84 -7.55 17.83
N GLU A 758 0.21 -8.68 18.17
CA GLU A 758 -1.21 -8.77 18.50
C GLU A 758 -1.51 -9.45 19.85
N ASN A 759 -0.49 -9.60 20.70
CA ASN A 759 -0.55 -10.32 21.99
C ASN A 759 -1.16 -11.72 21.82
N SER A 760 -0.64 -12.45 20.83
CA SER A 760 -1.01 -13.85 20.59
C SER A 760 -0.31 -14.82 21.56
N GLY A 761 0.71 -14.33 22.28
CA GLY A 761 1.66 -15.12 23.04
C GLY A 761 2.83 -15.64 22.20
N ARG A 762 2.87 -15.36 20.89
CA ARG A 762 3.93 -15.81 19.97
C ARG A 762 4.52 -14.63 19.22
N ALA A 763 5.83 -14.65 19.05
CA ALA A 763 6.52 -13.66 18.24
C ALA A 763 6.16 -13.80 16.75
N ASP A 764 5.82 -12.68 16.13
CA ASP A 764 5.60 -12.54 14.69
C ASP A 764 6.91 -12.13 13.99
N ILE A 765 7.00 -12.41 12.68
CA ILE A 765 8.09 -11.87 11.86
C ILE A 765 7.69 -10.47 11.38
N ILE A 766 8.57 -9.50 11.59
CA ILE A 766 8.40 -8.12 11.11
C ILE A 766 9.52 -7.82 10.12
N TRP A 767 9.17 -7.64 8.85
CA TRP A 767 10.08 -7.17 7.81
C TRP A 767 9.91 -5.67 7.61
N MET A 768 11.01 -4.91 7.68
CA MET A 768 10.99 -3.46 7.55
C MET A 768 11.55 -3.01 6.20
N ASN A 769 10.90 -2.05 5.56
CA ASN A 769 11.48 -1.37 4.42
C ASN A 769 12.68 -0.52 4.87
N LYS A 770 13.85 -0.70 4.23
CA LYS A 770 15.10 -0.02 4.63
C LYS A 770 14.98 1.52 4.60
N TYR A 771 14.39 2.06 3.54
CA TYR A 771 14.33 3.51 3.28
C TYR A 771 13.25 4.24 4.08
N THR A 772 12.12 3.58 4.30
CA THR A 772 10.94 4.22 4.90
C THR A 772 10.59 3.70 6.28
N GLY A 773 11.07 2.50 6.64
CA GLY A 773 10.70 1.80 7.86
C GLY A 773 9.29 1.21 7.86
N ALA A 774 8.55 1.32 6.75
CA ALA A 774 7.25 0.68 6.61
C ALA A 774 7.40 -0.82 6.83
N SER A 775 6.68 -1.39 7.79
CA SER A 775 6.93 -2.74 8.26
C SER A 775 5.78 -3.69 7.96
N THR A 776 6.08 -4.71 7.16
CA THR A 776 5.20 -5.83 6.83
C THR A 776 5.27 -6.88 7.92
N VAL A 777 4.10 -7.31 8.42
CA VAL A 777 4.01 -8.29 9.50
C VAL A 777 3.55 -9.64 8.96
N PHE A 778 4.24 -10.70 9.36
CA PHE A 778 3.89 -12.08 9.07
C PHE A 778 3.49 -12.73 10.39
N LYS A 779 2.18 -12.92 10.54
CA LYS A 779 1.58 -13.45 11.76
C LYS A 779 1.95 -14.90 11.97
N ASN A 780 2.40 -15.24 13.17
CA ASN A 780 2.74 -16.60 13.55
C ASN A 780 1.49 -17.41 13.92
N ASN A 781 1.15 -18.41 13.10
CA ASN A 781 0.00 -19.29 13.32
C ASN A 781 0.33 -20.51 14.19
N GLY A 782 1.58 -20.65 14.64
CA GLY A 782 2.05 -21.71 15.53
C GLY A 782 2.68 -22.92 14.83
N TYR A 783 3.20 -23.81 15.67
CA TYR A 783 3.89 -25.04 15.29
C TYR A 783 2.93 -26.08 14.70
N GLN A 784 3.29 -26.68 13.57
CA GLN A 784 2.54 -27.74 12.90
C GLN A 784 3.30 -29.06 12.94
N SER A 785 2.86 -29.97 13.82
CA SER A 785 3.41 -31.33 13.90
C SER A 785 3.16 -32.09 12.59
N GLY A 786 4.23 -32.46 11.88
CA GLY A 786 4.17 -33.11 10.57
C GLY A 786 4.51 -32.21 9.38
N GLY A 787 4.78 -30.92 9.63
CA GLY A 787 5.12 -29.92 8.62
C GLY A 787 3.90 -29.33 7.89
N ALA A 788 3.93 -28.04 7.62
CA ALA A 788 3.06 -27.38 6.66
C ALA A 788 3.30 -27.97 5.25
N ALA A 789 2.35 -27.77 4.33
CA ALA A 789 2.55 -28.10 2.91
C ALA A 789 3.89 -27.48 2.43
N GLY A 790 4.85 -28.34 2.07
CA GLY A 790 6.19 -27.92 1.62
C GLY A 790 7.35 -28.04 2.65
N GLY A 791 7.12 -28.53 3.88
CA GLY A 791 8.21 -28.89 4.81
C GLY A 791 8.65 -27.81 5.81
N SER A 792 7.91 -26.71 5.96
CA SER A 792 8.09 -25.74 7.06
C SER A 792 7.36 -26.19 8.32
N SER A 793 7.98 -26.15 9.49
CA SER A 793 7.34 -26.56 10.76
C SER A 793 6.43 -25.48 11.38
N PHE A 794 6.43 -24.27 10.83
CA PHE A 794 5.54 -23.17 11.19
C PHE A 794 4.79 -22.65 9.95
N SER A 795 3.62 -22.07 10.18
CA SER A 795 2.87 -21.35 9.15
C SER A 795 2.73 -19.87 9.49
N TRP A 796 2.82 -19.02 8.46
CA TRP A 796 2.85 -17.58 8.59
C TRP A 796 1.81 -16.93 7.69
N THR A 797 1.03 -16.00 8.22
CA THR A 797 0.08 -15.21 7.42
C THR A 797 0.63 -13.82 7.17
N ASN A 798 0.90 -13.47 5.91
CA ASN A 798 1.26 -12.10 5.54
C ASN A 798 0.08 -11.16 5.80
N ARG A 799 0.25 -10.20 6.72
CA ARG A 799 -0.75 -9.21 7.11
C ARG A 799 -0.55 -7.86 6.43
N GLY A 800 0.41 -7.77 5.50
CA GLY A 800 0.78 -6.52 4.85
C GLY A 800 1.47 -5.56 5.81
N VAL A 801 1.57 -4.30 5.40
CA VAL A 801 2.23 -3.23 6.16
C VAL A 801 1.35 -2.80 7.34
N LEU A 802 1.74 -3.15 8.57
CA LEU A 802 0.99 -2.81 9.79
C LEU A 802 1.58 -1.65 10.59
N TYR A 803 2.85 -1.34 10.36
CA TYR A 803 3.51 -0.14 10.87
C TYR A 803 3.87 0.77 9.72
N SER A 804 3.36 2.00 9.76
CA SER A 804 3.71 3.03 8.79
C SER A 804 5.18 3.40 8.94
N GLY A 805 5.82 3.69 7.81
CA GLY A 805 7.18 4.16 7.80
C GLY A 805 7.32 5.58 8.35
N VAL A 806 7.87 5.70 9.56
CA VAL A 806 8.13 6.98 10.25
C VAL A 806 9.56 7.48 10.02
N ASP A 807 10.50 6.55 9.87
CA ASP A 807 11.93 6.78 9.63
C ASP A 807 12.52 5.53 8.93
N ARG A 808 13.76 5.59 8.42
CA ARG A 808 14.50 4.44 7.88
C ARG A 808 14.50 3.27 8.87
N GLY A 809 14.49 2.03 8.35
CA GLY A 809 14.34 0.82 9.16
C GLY A 809 15.41 0.65 10.25
N GLU A 810 16.60 1.22 10.04
CA GLU A 810 17.70 1.22 11.02
C GLU A 810 17.41 2.04 12.29
N CYS A 811 16.48 2.98 12.24
CA CYS A 811 16.08 3.79 13.40
C CYS A 811 14.92 3.16 14.19
N LEU A 812 14.41 2.00 13.74
CA LEU A 812 13.19 1.41 14.28
C LEU A 812 13.46 0.16 15.14
N HIS A 813 12.85 0.16 16.32
CA HIS A 813 12.83 -0.96 17.26
C HIS A 813 11.38 -1.37 17.57
N PHE A 814 11.20 -2.63 17.99
CA PHE A 814 9.92 -3.18 18.41
C PHE A 814 10.04 -3.77 19.81
N ALA A 815 9.27 -3.26 20.75
CA ALA A 815 9.28 -3.69 22.15
C ALA A 815 7.94 -3.37 22.83
N ASN A 816 7.63 -4.03 23.93
CA ASN A 816 6.40 -3.84 24.71
C ASN A 816 6.61 -2.77 25.80
N LEU A 817 6.76 -1.50 25.41
CA LEU A 817 6.90 -0.38 26.35
C LEU A 817 5.56 -0.01 27.01
N GLY A 818 4.44 -0.23 26.32
CA GLY A 818 3.10 0.03 26.81
C GLY A 818 2.62 -0.97 27.88
N GLY A 819 3.30 -2.10 28.04
CA GLY A 819 2.95 -3.14 29.00
C GLY A 819 1.71 -3.96 28.61
N LEU A 820 1.36 -4.02 27.32
CA LEU A 820 0.17 -4.70 26.80
C LEU A 820 0.48 -6.08 26.20
N GLY A 821 1.74 -6.52 26.22
CA GLY A 821 2.20 -7.74 25.53
C GLY A 821 2.24 -7.58 24.01
N ARG A 822 2.31 -6.33 23.52
CA ARG A 822 2.28 -6.01 22.09
C ARG A 822 3.51 -5.20 21.72
N ALA A 823 4.00 -5.44 20.51
CA ALA A 823 5.12 -4.72 19.93
C ALA A 823 4.73 -3.27 19.64
N ASP A 824 5.26 -2.32 20.41
CA ASP A 824 5.22 -0.90 20.08
C ASP A 824 6.33 -0.55 19.09
N LEU A 825 6.08 0.41 18.20
CA LEU A 825 7.12 0.90 17.29
C LEU A 825 7.88 2.05 17.93
N ILE A 826 9.17 1.88 18.15
CA ILE A 826 10.05 2.88 18.74
C ILE A 826 10.98 3.41 17.66
N GLU A 827 10.89 4.71 17.40
CA GLU A 827 11.81 5.44 16.53
C GLU A 827 12.88 6.10 17.38
N VAL A 828 14.13 5.75 17.14
CA VAL A 828 15.31 6.23 17.88
C VAL A 828 16.15 7.10 16.95
N ASP A 829 16.39 8.35 17.34
CA ASP A 829 17.41 9.17 16.70
C ASP A 829 18.80 8.63 17.10
N PRO A 830 19.62 8.16 16.14
CA PRO A 830 20.92 7.60 16.45
C PRO A 830 21.84 8.63 17.14
N ALA A 831 21.82 9.89 16.73
CA ALA A 831 22.76 10.90 17.22
C ALA A 831 22.49 11.31 18.67
N THR A 832 21.22 11.51 19.01
CA THR A 832 20.83 12.03 20.34
C THR A 832 20.37 10.96 21.30
N ASN A 833 20.04 9.77 20.79
CA ASN A 833 19.29 8.73 21.49
C ASN A 833 17.96 9.22 22.06
N THR A 834 17.37 10.26 21.45
CA THR A 834 15.97 10.59 21.73
C THR A 834 15.09 9.58 21.03
N ALA A 835 13.97 9.20 21.66
CA ALA A 835 13.08 8.20 21.09
C ALA A 835 11.63 8.63 21.20
N SER A 836 10.88 8.31 20.15
CA SER A 836 9.43 8.43 20.11
C SER A 836 8.82 7.05 19.89
N THR A 837 7.90 6.67 20.77
CA THR A 837 7.18 5.40 20.66
C THR A 837 5.80 5.65 20.11
N ASN A 838 5.43 4.91 19.08
CA ASN A 838 4.08 4.78 18.56
C ASN A 838 3.50 3.55 19.24
N PHE A 839 2.80 3.76 20.36
CA PHE A 839 2.29 2.67 21.18
C PHE A 839 1.23 1.88 20.40
N ASN A 840 1.43 0.57 20.34
CA ASN A 840 0.53 -0.43 19.78
C ASN A 840 -0.53 -0.80 20.83
N GLU A 841 -1.33 0.19 21.19
CA GLU A 841 -2.45 0.02 22.10
C GLU A 841 -3.66 -0.48 21.31
N CYS A 842 -4.59 -1.15 21.96
CA CYS A 842 -5.98 -1.08 21.53
C CYS A 842 -6.55 0.01 22.42
N ASN A 843 -7.03 1.16 21.92
CA ASN A 843 -7.54 2.24 22.78
C ASN A 843 -8.74 2.89 22.14
N GLY A 844 -9.71 3.29 22.98
CA GLY A 844 -11.07 3.56 22.55
C GLY A 844 -11.81 4.83 22.66
N SER A 845 -12.37 5.14 21.50
CA SER A 845 -13.62 5.83 21.19
C SER A 845 -13.75 5.87 19.65
N GLY A 846 -14.55 4.99 19.01
CA GLY A 846 -14.67 5.04 17.53
C GLY A 846 -14.51 3.78 16.64
N GLY A 847 -15.16 2.63 16.93
CA GLY A 847 -15.51 1.62 15.91
C GLY A 847 -15.08 0.17 16.10
N ASP A 848 -15.72 -0.54 17.04
CA ASP A 848 -15.90 -1.99 16.91
C ASP A 848 -16.97 -2.18 15.85
N ASP A 849 -16.66 -2.92 14.82
CA ASP A 849 -17.53 -3.85 14.10
C ASP A 849 -16.48 -4.59 13.29
N GLY A 850 -16.23 -5.87 13.58
CA GLY A 850 -15.08 -6.63 13.08
C GLY A 850 -14.88 -6.53 11.55
N ALA A 851 -15.28 -7.54 10.80
CA ALA A 851 -15.35 -7.38 9.36
C ALA A 851 -16.49 -6.41 9.03
N VAL A 852 -16.25 -5.47 8.11
CA VAL A 852 -17.30 -4.60 7.58
C VAL A 852 -18.27 -5.46 6.77
N SER A 853 -19.38 -5.83 7.39
CA SER A 853 -20.49 -6.55 6.76
C SER A 853 -21.69 -5.62 6.62
N ASN A 854 -22.46 -5.79 5.55
CA ASN A 854 -23.71 -5.06 5.37
C ASN A 854 -24.64 -5.31 6.57
N PRO A 855 -25.06 -4.29 7.34
CA PRO A 855 -25.93 -4.48 8.49
C PRO A 855 -27.36 -4.91 8.12
N GLY A 856 -27.71 -4.97 6.82
CA GLY A 856 -29.03 -5.39 6.35
C GLY A 856 -30.11 -4.37 6.70
N LEU A 857 -29.81 -3.08 6.55
CA LEU A 857 -30.79 -2.02 6.78
C LEU A 857 -32.01 -2.20 5.87
N PRO A 858 -33.24 -1.90 6.35
CA PRO A 858 -34.43 -1.90 5.51
C PRO A 858 -34.23 -0.95 4.32
N SER A 859 -34.68 -1.36 3.13
CA SER A 859 -34.61 -0.52 1.94
C SER A 859 -35.44 0.74 2.14
N TYR A 860 -34.76 1.89 2.06
CA TYR A 860 -35.39 3.20 2.03
C TYR A 860 -34.96 3.88 0.73
N SER A 861 -35.78 3.75 -0.31
CA SER A 861 -35.62 4.56 -1.51
C SER A 861 -36.21 5.92 -1.24
N THR A 862 -35.47 6.98 -1.58
CA THR A 862 -36.03 8.32 -1.55
C THR A 862 -37.09 8.40 -2.64
N ASN A 863 -38.35 8.19 -2.28
CA ASN A 863 -39.49 8.67 -3.08
C ASN A 863 -39.59 10.21 -2.97
N ASP A 864 -38.45 10.90 -2.83
CA ASP A 864 -38.35 12.34 -2.95
C ASP A 864 -38.06 12.61 -4.43
N PRO A 865 -39.09 12.92 -5.22
CA PRO A 865 -38.99 13.03 -6.67
C PRO A 865 -38.09 14.20 -7.12
N LEU A 866 -37.39 14.89 -6.21
CA LEU A 866 -36.45 15.97 -6.50
C LEU A 866 -34.96 15.54 -6.47
N ILE A 867 -34.62 14.31 -6.09
CA ILE A 867 -33.19 13.86 -5.94
C ILE A 867 -32.67 13.02 -7.10
N LEU A 868 -33.53 12.32 -7.85
CA LEU A 868 -33.17 11.38 -8.93
C LEU A 868 -32.50 12.02 -10.15
N TRP A 869 -32.13 13.30 -10.07
CA TRP A 869 -31.84 14.15 -11.21
C TRP A 869 -30.34 14.51 -11.35
N ASP A 870 -29.46 14.26 -10.35
CA ASP A 870 -28.11 14.86 -10.29
C ASP A 870 -26.93 13.88 -10.04
N TYR A 871 -27.01 12.60 -10.42
CA TYR A 871 -25.91 11.63 -10.17
C TYR A 871 -24.97 11.42 -11.37
N ALA A 872 -23.66 11.63 -11.11
CA ALA A 872 -22.53 11.39 -12.01
C ALA A 872 -21.68 10.19 -11.52
N PRO A 873 -21.32 9.21 -12.37
CA PRO A 873 -20.35 8.18 -12.00
C PRO A 873 -18.92 8.75 -11.86
N VAL A 874 -18.04 8.03 -11.14
CA VAL A 874 -16.67 8.46 -10.81
C VAL A 874 -15.67 7.71 -11.70
N TYR A 875 -15.09 8.38 -12.71
CA TYR A 875 -14.29 7.74 -13.78
C TYR A 875 -12.77 7.71 -13.56
N ALA A 876 -12.26 8.29 -12.47
CA ALA A 876 -10.82 8.39 -12.18
C ALA A 876 -10.10 7.03 -11.95
N GLN A 877 -10.79 5.91 -12.11
CA GLN A 877 -10.32 4.56 -11.81
C GLN A 877 -10.68 3.53 -12.89
N ASP A 878 -11.20 3.96 -14.05
CA ASP A 878 -11.55 3.05 -15.13
C ASP A 878 -10.29 2.44 -15.74
N SER A 879 -10.09 1.13 -15.52
CA SER A 879 -8.96 0.38 -16.05
C SER A 879 -9.09 0.06 -17.53
N ASN A 880 -10.27 0.26 -18.11
CA ASN A 880 -10.62 -0.08 -19.50
C ASN A 880 -11.30 1.13 -20.17
N PRO A 881 -10.53 2.14 -20.62
CA PRO A 881 -11.09 3.31 -21.30
C PRO A 881 -11.90 2.89 -22.54
N PRO A 882 -12.96 3.62 -22.92
CA PRO A 882 -13.78 3.28 -24.06
C PRO A 882 -12.97 3.27 -25.36
N TYR A 883 -13.33 2.37 -26.28
CA TYR A 883 -12.62 2.12 -27.52
C TYR A 883 -13.54 2.34 -28.76
N PRO A 884 -13.07 2.98 -29.84
CA PRO A 884 -11.78 3.67 -29.96
C PRO A 884 -11.70 4.88 -29.00
N PRO A 885 -10.50 5.33 -28.58
CA PRO A 885 -10.36 6.49 -27.69
C PRO A 885 -11.01 7.73 -28.31
N LEU A 886 -11.82 8.46 -27.54
CA LEU A 886 -12.32 9.77 -27.99
C LEU A 886 -11.17 10.76 -28.00
N LYS A 887 -10.97 11.38 -29.16
CA LYS A 887 -9.98 12.44 -29.37
C LYS A 887 -10.70 13.74 -29.71
N ASN A 888 -10.11 14.85 -29.30
CA ASN A 888 -10.51 16.17 -29.79
C ASN A 888 -10.17 16.27 -31.29
N ASP A 889 -10.68 17.30 -31.97
CA ASP A 889 -10.41 17.57 -33.40
C ASP A 889 -8.91 17.73 -33.72
N ASP A 890 -8.08 17.96 -32.70
CA ASP A 890 -6.62 18.06 -32.77
C ASP A 890 -5.88 16.74 -32.42
N GLU A 891 -6.61 15.62 -32.39
CA GLU A 891 -6.12 14.27 -32.03
C GLU A 891 -5.65 14.10 -30.58
N SER A 892 -5.79 15.11 -29.72
CA SER A 892 -5.47 14.99 -28.30
C SER A 892 -6.50 14.13 -27.57
N ASP A 893 -6.03 13.33 -26.61
CA ASP A 893 -6.90 12.44 -25.85
C ASP A 893 -7.83 13.27 -24.95
N ILE A 894 -9.14 12.96 -25.00
CA ILE A 894 -10.10 13.57 -24.08
C ILE A 894 -9.85 13.01 -22.67
N ALA A 895 -9.64 13.91 -21.69
CA ALA A 895 -9.26 13.55 -20.33
C ALA A 895 -10.22 12.52 -19.69
N ILE A 896 -9.65 11.59 -18.91
CA ILE A 896 -10.29 10.44 -18.23
C ILE A 896 -11.56 10.80 -17.43
N GLU A 897 -11.69 12.06 -17.03
CA GLU A 897 -12.82 12.60 -16.28
C GLU A 897 -14.15 12.54 -17.07
N ASN A 898 -14.11 12.41 -18.41
CA ASN A 898 -15.27 12.60 -19.28
C ASN A 898 -15.75 11.34 -20.03
N LEU A 899 -15.12 10.19 -19.83
CA LEU A 899 -15.19 9.11 -20.82
C LEU A 899 -16.55 8.37 -20.93
N ARG A 900 -17.54 8.57 -20.03
CA ARG A 900 -18.90 7.98 -20.21
C ARG A 900 -20.06 8.86 -19.69
N GLU A 901 -19.96 10.19 -19.81
CA GLU A 901 -21.04 11.13 -19.49
C GLU A 901 -22.17 11.16 -20.56
N THR A 902 -22.94 10.07 -20.68
CA THR A 902 -24.04 10.01 -21.66
C THR A 902 -25.26 10.85 -21.26
N ARG A 903 -25.65 11.80 -22.11
CA ARG A 903 -26.79 12.71 -21.85
C ARG A 903 -27.82 12.63 -22.97
N LEU A 904 -29.10 12.52 -22.59
CA LEU A 904 -30.21 12.62 -23.53
C LEU A 904 -30.51 14.10 -23.83
N PHE A 905 -30.71 14.43 -25.11
CA PHE A 905 -31.11 15.77 -25.55
C PHE A 905 -31.94 15.73 -26.86
N GLY A 906 -32.42 16.89 -27.32
CA GLY A 906 -33.05 17.04 -28.64
C GLY A 906 -34.54 16.70 -28.69
N PHE A 907 -34.97 15.60 -28.08
CA PHE A 907 -36.37 15.13 -27.94
C PHE A 907 -37.32 15.51 -29.10
N TYR A 908 -36.85 15.36 -30.34
CA TYR A 908 -37.49 15.91 -31.52
C TYR A 908 -38.80 15.16 -31.82
N GLN A 909 -39.89 15.91 -32.03
CA GLN A 909 -41.25 15.38 -32.27
C GLN A 909 -41.80 14.49 -31.14
N CYS A 910 -41.22 14.56 -29.94
CA CYS A 910 -41.75 13.88 -28.76
C CYS A 910 -42.85 14.74 -28.11
N ASP A 911 -44.08 14.24 -28.04
CA ASP A 911 -45.11 14.89 -27.23
C ASP A 911 -44.76 14.82 -25.73
N THR A 912 -45.46 15.61 -24.90
CA THR A 912 -45.15 15.74 -23.47
C THR A 912 -45.27 14.41 -22.72
N GLU A 913 -46.22 13.55 -23.11
CA GLU A 913 -46.41 12.24 -22.50
C GLU A 913 -45.26 11.29 -22.85
N THR A 914 -44.89 11.24 -24.13
CA THR A 914 -43.76 10.46 -24.65
C THR A 914 -42.45 10.92 -24.02
N PHE A 915 -42.22 12.22 -23.94
CA PHE A 915 -41.07 12.80 -23.24
C PHE A 915 -41.00 12.32 -21.78
N SER A 916 -42.13 12.36 -21.05
CA SER A 916 -42.19 11.87 -19.67
C SER A 916 -41.93 10.36 -19.57
N ASN A 917 -42.47 9.58 -20.52
CA ASN A 917 -42.24 8.14 -20.59
C ASN A 917 -40.78 7.79 -20.90
N ILE A 918 -40.11 8.58 -21.73
CA ILE A 918 -38.67 8.43 -22.02
C ILE A 918 -37.84 8.69 -20.77
N LYS A 919 -38.13 9.80 -20.10
CA LYS A 919 -37.48 10.22 -18.86
C LYS A 919 -37.62 9.18 -17.75
N ASN A 920 -38.83 8.64 -17.56
CA ASN A 920 -39.07 7.58 -16.59
C ASN A 920 -38.40 6.27 -16.99
N GLY A 921 -38.44 5.89 -18.26
CA GLY A 921 -37.76 4.69 -18.74
C GLY A 921 -36.25 4.75 -18.66
N TRP A 922 -35.63 5.90 -18.90
CA TRP A 922 -34.18 6.11 -18.73
C TRP A 922 -33.77 5.98 -17.26
N ARG A 923 -34.59 6.51 -16.34
CA ARG A 923 -34.44 6.29 -14.90
C ARG A 923 -34.56 4.82 -14.53
N ASP A 924 -35.55 4.14 -15.09
CA ASP A 924 -35.80 2.72 -14.80
C ASP A 924 -34.67 1.83 -15.35
N PHE A 925 -34.09 2.18 -16.51
CA PHE A 925 -32.88 1.55 -17.04
C PHE A 925 -31.72 1.64 -16.06
N ASN A 926 -31.44 2.83 -15.53
CA ASN A 926 -30.35 3.00 -14.57
C ASN A 926 -30.58 2.21 -13.28
N ARG A 927 -31.83 2.16 -12.80
CA ARG A 927 -32.18 1.31 -11.65
C ARG A 927 -31.98 -0.17 -11.95
N LEU A 928 -32.30 -0.60 -13.16
CA LEU A 928 -32.13 -1.98 -13.62
C LEU A 928 -30.63 -2.34 -13.76
N SER A 929 -29.78 -1.47 -14.31
CA SER A 929 -28.35 -1.72 -14.50
C SER A 929 -27.53 -1.68 -13.21
N LEU A 930 -28.04 -1.03 -12.15
CA LEU A 930 -27.40 -0.96 -10.84
C LEU A 930 -27.81 -2.08 -9.87
N MET A 931 -28.63 -3.04 -10.30
CA MET A 931 -29.05 -4.15 -9.45
C MET A 931 -27.85 -5.01 -9.02
N ASP A 932 -27.83 -5.38 -7.74
CA ASP A 932 -26.90 -6.38 -7.22
C ASP A 932 -27.05 -7.70 -7.99
N ARG A 933 -25.94 -8.42 -8.19
CA ARG A 933 -25.81 -9.65 -8.99
C ARG A 933 -25.91 -9.51 -10.52
N LEU A 934 -25.90 -8.29 -11.09
CA LEU A 934 -25.75 -8.09 -12.54
C LEU A 934 -24.32 -7.78 -12.99
N SER A 935 -23.53 -7.02 -12.20
CA SER A 935 -22.19 -6.58 -12.62
C SER A 935 -21.03 -6.97 -11.68
N SER A 936 -21.27 -7.10 -10.36
CA SER A 936 -20.20 -7.37 -9.38
C SER A 936 -20.27 -8.74 -8.71
N ASN A 937 -21.46 -9.35 -8.64
CA ASN A 937 -21.72 -10.59 -7.91
C ASN A 937 -22.61 -11.57 -8.70
N ILE A 938 -22.36 -11.72 -10.00
CA ILE A 938 -23.14 -12.63 -10.85
C ILE A 938 -23.03 -14.05 -10.29
N ASP A 939 -24.16 -14.65 -9.95
CA ASP A 939 -24.23 -16.07 -9.64
C ASP A 939 -24.19 -16.87 -10.96
N TRP A 940 -22.98 -17.25 -11.34
CA TRP A 940 -22.69 -18.04 -12.55
C TRP A 940 -23.33 -19.43 -12.53
N ASN A 941 -23.81 -19.91 -11.39
CA ASN A 941 -24.53 -21.18 -11.30
C ASN A 941 -26.06 -20.97 -11.23
N SER A 942 -26.53 -19.73 -11.30
CA SER A 942 -27.97 -19.44 -11.23
C SER A 942 -28.71 -19.93 -12.46
N GLN A 943 -30.00 -20.22 -12.25
CA GLN A 943 -30.90 -20.62 -13.33
C GLN A 943 -30.96 -19.59 -14.46
N GLY A 944 -30.89 -18.29 -14.15
CA GLY A 944 -30.84 -17.23 -15.16
C GLY A 944 -29.60 -17.27 -16.06
N ILE A 945 -28.43 -17.62 -15.52
CA ILE A 945 -27.20 -17.76 -16.31
C ILE A 945 -27.31 -18.97 -17.25
N ASN A 946 -27.88 -20.07 -16.76
CA ASN A 946 -28.16 -21.23 -17.60
C ASN A 946 -29.12 -20.88 -18.75
N GLU A 947 -30.24 -20.22 -18.44
CA GLU A 947 -31.30 -19.93 -19.41
C GLU A 947 -30.95 -18.85 -20.44
N PHE A 948 -30.04 -17.93 -20.14
CA PHE A 948 -29.70 -16.81 -21.04
C PHE A 948 -28.26 -16.81 -21.54
N PHE A 949 -27.34 -17.58 -20.98
CA PHE A 949 -25.96 -17.69 -21.48
C PHE A 949 -25.50 -19.14 -21.75
N GLY A 950 -26.41 -20.11 -21.59
CA GLY A 950 -26.20 -21.47 -22.07
C GLY A 950 -25.26 -22.33 -21.22
N GLN A 951 -25.18 -22.12 -19.90
CA GLN A 951 -24.39 -22.99 -19.01
C GLN A 951 -25.18 -24.25 -18.61
N GLY A 952 -24.67 -25.47 -18.88
CA GLY A 952 -25.42 -26.71 -18.57
C GLY A 952 -24.57 -27.95 -18.26
N ASP A 953 -25.23 -29.05 -17.88
CA ASP A 953 -24.66 -30.27 -17.27
C ASP A 953 -23.54 -31.01 -18.06
N GLN A 954 -23.24 -30.61 -19.30
CA GLN A 954 -22.18 -31.21 -20.12
C GLN A 954 -21.07 -30.25 -20.58
N LYS A 955 -21.28 -28.93 -20.52
CA LYS A 955 -20.26 -27.90 -20.83
C LYS A 955 -20.54 -26.59 -20.07
N THR A 956 -19.51 -26.02 -19.45
CA THR A 956 -19.60 -24.78 -18.65
C THR A 956 -19.02 -23.58 -19.41
N LEU A 957 -19.50 -22.37 -19.09
CA LEU A 957 -18.89 -21.13 -19.57
C LEU A 957 -17.41 -21.06 -19.14
N SER A 958 -16.52 -20.71 -20.06
CA SER A 958 -15.12 -20.41 -19.73
C SER A 958 -15.02 -19.11 -18.93
N ASP A 959 -13.94 -18.96 -18.17
CA ASP A 959 -13.73 -17.75 -17.36
C ASP A 959 -13.58 -16.48 -18.19
N ASP A 960 -13.12 -16.61 -19.44
CA ASP A 960 -13.07 -15.50 -20.40
C ASP A 960 -14.48 -15.04 -20.81
N LYS A 961 -15.38 -15.98 -21.11
CA LYS A 961 -16.78 -15.66 -21.47
C LYS A 961 -17.52 -15.04 -20.29
N LYS A 962 -17.31 -15.55 -19.08
CA LYS A 962 -17.85 -14.94 -17.85
C LYS A 962 -17.40 -13.48 -17.70
N ARG A 963 -16.11 -13.22 -17.89
CA ARG A 963 -15.55 -11.88 -17.82
C ARG A 963 -16.12 -10.94 -18.89
N GLN A 964 -16.24 -11.43 -20.13
CA GLN A 964 -16.81 -10.68 -21.24
C GLN A 964 -18.27 -10.27 -20.97
N ILE A 965 -19.11 -11.21 -20.51
CA ILE A 965 -20.51 -10.95 -20.15
C ILE A 965 -20.60 -9.95 -18.98
N GLN A 966 -19.78 -10.14 -17.95
CA GLN A 966 -19.76 -9.26 -16.78
C GLN A 966 -19.39 -7.82 -17.12
N ASN A 967 -18.47 -7.63 -18.07
CA ASN A 967 -18.04 -6.30 -18.51
C ASN A 967 -19.17 -5.51 -19.18
N ILE A 968 -20.04 -6.13 -19.99
CA ILE A 968 -21.18 -5.44 -20.61
C ILE A 968 -22.16 -4.89 -19.55
N PHE A 969 -22.49 -5.68 -18.54
CA PHE A 969 -23.32 -5.19 -17.41
C PHE A 969 -22.59 -4.12 -16.58
N TYR A 970 -21.29 -4.26 -16.39
CA TYR A 970 -20.49 -3.22 -15.74
C TYR A 970 -20.59 -1.90 -16.52
N TYR A 971 -20.37 -1.90 -17.83
CA TYR A 971 -20.37 -0.68 -18.63
C TYR A 971 -21.75 0.00 -18.73
N THR A 972 -22.84 -0.75 -18.87
CA THR A 972 -24.21 -0.18 -18.82
C THR A 972 -24.52 0.49 -17.47
N SER A 973 -23.94 0.01 -16.36
CA SER A 973 -24.08 0.64 -15.04
C SER A 973 -23.31 1.96 -14.88
N GLN A 974 -22.38 2.26 -15.79
CA GLN A 974 -21.54 3.46 -15.77
C GLN A 974 -22.07 4.61 -16.65
N MET A 975 -23.26 4.46 -17.25
CA MET A 975 -23.91 5.50 -18.06
C MET A 975 -24.59 6.56 -17.19
N TRP A 976 -24.57 7.83 -17.63
CA TRP A 976 -25.10 8.98 -16.86
C TRP A 976 -26.62 9.14 -17.04
N THR A 977 -27.33 9.67 -16.03
CA THR A 977 -28.82 9.69 -15.99
C THR A 977 -29.50 11.05 -16.11
N HIS A 978 -28.75 12.14 -16.06
CA HIS A 978 -29.24 13.50 -16.31
C HIS A 978 -29.61 13.68 -17.79
N TRP A 979 -30.80 14.23 -18.07
CA TRP A 979 -31.22 14.69 -19.40
C TRP A 979 -31.24 16.22 -19.42
N TRP A 980 -30.85 16.82 -20.54
CA TRP A 980 -30.91 18.27 -20.75
C TRP A 980 -32.25 18.64 -21.41
N THR A 981 -32.66 19.91 -21.28
CA THR A 981 -33.88 20.45 -21.93
C THR A 981 -33.67 20.66 -23.45
N ASP A 982 -34.71 21.02 -24.20
CA ASP A 982 -34.78 21.25 -25.68
C ASP A 982 -33.65 22.07 -26.33
N TRP A 983 -32.77 22.68 -25.55
CA TRP A 983 -31.60 23.39 -26.00
C TRP A 983 -30.50 22.37 -26.26
N GLY A 984 -29.98 22.31 -27.49
CA GLY A 984 -28.86 21.42 -27.84
C GLY A 984 -27.60 21.68 -26.99
N PRO A 985 -26.59 20.81 -27.08
CA PRO A 985 -25.32 21.02 -26.36
C PRO A 985 -24.70 22.38 -26.74
N PRO A 986 -23.92 23.01 -25.83
CA PRO A 986 -23.37 24.34 -26.08
C PRO A 986 -22.53 24.39 -27.37
N ASN A 987 -22.85 25.32 -28.28
CA ASN A 987 -22.29 25.45 -29.64
C ASN A 987 -20.77 25.68 -29.76
N TYR A 988 -20.00 25.58 -28.66
CA TYR A 988 -18.57 25.94 -28.60
C TYR A 988 -17.67 24.75 -28.23
N ILE A 989 -18.20 23.54 -28.14
CA ILE A 989 -17.42 22.35 -27.77
C ILE A 989 -17.65 21.24 -28.79
N ASP A 990 -16.98 21.37 -29.93
CA ASP A 990 -17.10 20.43 -31.06
C ASP A 990 -16.61 19.01 -30.71
N SER A 991 -15.69 18.87 -29.75
CA SER A 991 -15.11 17.59 -29.36
C SER A 991 -15.95 16.73 -28.42
N TRP A 992 -17.04 17.24 -27.84
CA TRP A 992 -17.84 16.49 -26.85
C TRP A 992 -19.16 15.95 -27.41
N GLN A 993 -19.43 16.17 -28.69
CA GLN A 993 -20.73 15.87 -29.30
C GLN A 993 -21.02 14.35 -29.36
N TYR A 994 -19.99 13.53 -29.52
CA TYR A 994 -20.08 12.06 -29.49
C TYR A 994 -20.51 11.45 -28.14
N LEU A 995 -20.53 12.24 -27.05
CA LEU A 995 -21.00 11.80 -25.72
C LEU A 995 -22.50 12.03 -25.50
N TRP A 996 -23.22 12.60 -26.47
CA TRP A 996 -24.63 12.92 -26.35
C TRP A 996 -25.50 12.02 -27.22
N ILE A 997 -26.66 11.65 -26.68
CA ILE A 997 -27.67 10.85 -27.36
C ILE A 997 -28.81 11.78 -27.74
N GLU A 998 -28.92 12.07 -29.02
CA GLU A 998 -30.05 12.81 -29.56
C GLU A 998 -31.27 11.89 -29.56
N VAL A 999 -32.37 12.35 -28.97
CA VAL A 999 -33.62 11.59 -28.94
C VAL A 999 -34.58 12.15 -29.97
N SER A 1000 -35.17 11.28 -30.79
CA SER A 1000 -36.30 11.63 -31.66
C SER A 1000 -37.44 10.63 -31.48
N CYS A 1001 -38.66 11.06 -31.76
CA CYS A 1001 -39.85 10.22 -31.61
C CYS A 1001 -40.59 10.06 -32.93
N SER A 1002 -40.97 8.83 -33.29
CA SER A 1002 -41.97 8.54 -34.33
C SER A 1002 -43.27 8.11 -33.68
N LEU A 1003 -44.25 9.01 -33.68
CA LEU A 1003 -45.57 8.82 -33.08
C LEU A 1003 -46.65 8.48 -34.12
N GLY A 1004 -46.25 7.99 -35.30
CA GLY A 1004 -47.14 7.56 -36.38
C GLY A 1004 -47.39 8.58 -37.49
N ASP A 1005 -46.75 9.76 -37.48
CA ASP A 1005 -46.81 10.76 -38.55
C ASP A 1005 -45.56 10.80 -39.44
N GLY A 1006 -44.53 10.01 -39.11
CA GLY A 1006 -43.26 9.91 -39.83
C GLY A 1006 -42.37 11.17 -39.76
N SER A 1007 -42.72 12.18 -38.95
CA SER A 1007 -42.01 13.46 -38.92
C SER A 1007 -40.68 13.42 -38.15
N GLY A 1008 -40.58 12.57 -37.13
CA GLY A 1008 -39.36 12.30 -36.36
C GLY A 1008 -38.55 11.09 -36.84
N ASP A 1009 -39.04 10.40 -37.88
CA ASP A 1009 -38.41 9.25 -38.53
C ASP A 1009 -38.53 9.33 -40.07
N PRO A 1010 -37.73 10.21 -40.72
CA PRO A 1010 -37.83 10.45 -42.15
C PRO A 1010 -37.56 9.19 -43.01
N GLU A 1011 -36.71 8.30 -42.47
CA GLU A 1011 -36.21 7.07 -43.08
C GLU A 1011 -37.13 5.86 -42.80
N ASN A 1012 -38.19 6.05 -42.01
CA ASN A 1012 -39.22 5.06 -41.70
C ASN A 1012 -38.70 3.77 -41.04
N TYR A 1013 -37.69 3.88 -40.17
CA TYR A 1013 -37.18 2.75 -39.37
C TYR A 1013 -38.22 2.14 -38.43
N CYS A 1014 -39.13 2.95 -37.89
CA CYS A 1014 -40.26 2.49 -37.10
C CYS A 1014 -41.36 1.85 -37.96
N GLY A 1015 -41.31 1.97 -39.29
CA GLY A 1015 -42.29 1.41 -40.23
C GLY A 1015 -43.70 2.01 -40.14
N ASP A 1016 -43.89 3.01 -39.27
CA ASP A 1016 -45.20 3.56 -38.91
C ASP A 1016 -45.70 4.64 -39.89
N LYS A 1017 -44.85 5.08 -40.83
CA LYS A 1017 -45.22 5.94 -41.96
C LYS A 1017 -46.10 5.21 -42.98
N GLU A 1018 -45.88 3.91 -43.16
CA GLU A 1018 -46.60 3.07 -44.12
C GLU A 1018 -47.72 2.25 -43.46
N ASN A 1019 -47.51 1.78 -42.23
CA ASN A 1019 -48.50 1.00 -41.48
C ASN A 1019 -48.60 1.48 -40.01
N PRO A 1020 -49.40 2.53 -39.74
CA PRO A 1020 -49.45 3.20 -38.43
C PRO A 1020 -49.86 2.29 -37.25
N SER A 1021 -50.43 1.11 -37.54
CA SER A 1021 -50.89 0.11 -36.58
C SER A 1021 -49.92 -1.03 -36.28
N GLU A 1022 -48.88 -1.27 -37.08
CA GLU A 1022 -47.92 -2.37 -36.87
C GLU A 1022 -46.63 -1.94 -36.14
N GLY A 1023 -46.43 -0.62 -36.01
CA GLY A 1023 -45.37 0.11 -35.29
C GLY A 1023 -44.18 -0.72 -34.85
N GLY A 1024 -43.07 -0.69 -35.61
CA GLY A 1024 -41.84 -1.49 -35.53
C GLY A 1024 -41.30 -1.87 -34.14
N PRO A 1025 -40.03 -1.63 -33.80
CA PRO A 1025 -39.50 -1.90 -32.45
C PRO A 1025 -40.05 -0.92 -31.41
N ALA A 1026 -39.76 -1.11 -30.13
CA ALA A 1026 -40.16 -0.14 -29.10
C ALA A 1026 -39.27 1.12 -29.18
N ALA A 1027 -37.96 0.93 -29.16
CA ALA A 1027 -36.96 1.96 -29.44
C ALA A 1027 -35.89 1.33 -30.35
N LEU A 1028 -35.09 2.18 -30.97
CA LEU A 1028 -33.95 1.79 -31.80
C LEU A 1028 -32.85 2.83 -31.63
N ILE A 1029 -31.61 2.42 -31.47
CA ILE A 1029 -30.45 3.31 -31.70
C ILE A 1029 -30.04 3.23 -33.16
N THR A 1030 -29.94 4.38 -33.82
CA THR A 1030 -29.43 4.48 -35.19
C THR A 1030 -28.12 5.26 -35.20
N TRP A 1031 -27.17 4.75 -36.00
CA TRP A 1031 -25.89 5.40 -36.27
C TRP A 1031 -26.02 6.17 -37.58
N LYS A 1032 -26.20 7.50 -37.54
CA LYS A 1032 -26.15 8.29 -38.76
C LYS A 1032 -24.70 8.60 -39.12
N TRP A 1033 -24.25 8.20 -40.31
CA TRP A 1033 -22.92 8.54 -40.85
C TRP A 1033 -22.93 9.87 -41.63
N ASP A 1034 -24.09 10.48 -41.91
CA ASP A 1034 -24.16 11.71 -42.71
C ASP A 1034 -24.36 12.99 -41.85
N GLU A 1035 -23.29 13.78 -41.76
CA GLU A 1035 -23.24 15.21 -41.38
C GLU A 1035 -23.70 15.63 -39.97
N ASN A 1036 -24.28 14.74 -39.15
CA ASN A 1036 -24.68 15.05 -37.77
C ASN A 1036 -23.87 14.28 -36.71
N ARG A 1037 -23.33 15.02 -35.74
CA ARG A 1037 -22.25 14.64 -34.82
C ARG A 1037 -22.69 13.85 -33.57
N TYR A 1038 -23.84 13.16 -33.59
CA TYR A 1038 -24.47 12.53 -32.41
C TYR A 1038 -24.99 11.11 -32.65
N THR A 1039 -24.91 10.24 -31.63
CA THR A 1039 -25.68 8.97 -31.59
C THR A 1039 -27.16 9.30 -31.43
N ARG A 1040 -28.05 8.67 -32.21
CA ARG A 1040 -29.49 8.93 -32.14
C ARG A 1040 -30.25 7.75 -31.55
N ALA A 1041 -31.13 8.02 -30.59
CA ALA A 1041 -32.14 7.10 -30.09
C ALA A 1041 -33.52 7.48 -30.65
N LEU A 1042 -34.04 6.65 -31.55
CA LEU A 1042 -35.36 6.78 -32.13
C LEU A 1042 -36.37 6.00 -31.29
N VAL A 1043 -37.31 6.71 -30.67
CA VAL A 1043 -38.39 6.14 -29.86
C VAL A 1043 -39.62 5.96 -30.73
N CYS A 1044 -39.98 4.70 -30.99
CA CYS A 1044 -41.12 4.36 -31.81
C CYS A 1044 -42.41 4.25 -30.99
N ARG A 1045 -43.55 4.26 -31.68
CA ARG A 1045 -44.89 4.16 -31.09
C ARG A 1045 -45.10 2.98 -30.12
N LYS A 1046 -44.40 1.84 -30.27
CA LYS A 1046 -44.55 0.71 -29.33
C LYS A 1046 -44.01 1.00 -27.92
N TYR A 1047 -42.99 1.85 -27.78
CA TYR A 1047 -42.47 2.24 -26.46
C TYR A 1047 -43.50 3.02 -25.65
N THR A 1048 -44.30 3.85 -26.31
CA THR A 1048 -45.33 4.65 -25.65
C THR A 1048 -46.59 3.83 -25.40
N THR A 1049 -47.02 3.02 -26.36
CA THR A 1049 -48.29 2.28 -26.31
C THR A 1049 -48.23 0.99 -25.48
N LEU A 1050 -47.11 0.26 -25.51
CA LEU A 1050 -46.95 -1.00 -24.77
C LEU A 1050 -46.06 -0.84 -23.54
N GLY A 1051 -45.08 0.06 -23.60
CA GLY A 1051 -44.10 0.26 -22.54
C GLY A 1051 -44.73 0.71 -21.23
N LYS A 1052 -44.26 0.15 -20.12
CA LYS A 1052 -44.67 0.53 -18.77
C LYS A 1052 -43.48 0.91 -17.93
N ASP A 1053 -43.68 1.88 -17.04
CA ASP A 1053 -42.71 2.21 -16.00
C ASP A 1053 -42.56 1.00 -15.07
N LEU A 1054 -41.33 0.77 -14.62
CA LEU A 1054 -40.92 -0.44 -13.91
C LEU A 1054 -41.66 -0.59 -12.58
N ASP A 1055 -41.89 0.50 -11.86
CA ASP A 1055 -42.65 0.50 -10.60
C ASP A 1055 -44.15 0.25 -10.83
N ASP A 1056 -44.72 0.81 -11.91
CA ASP A 1056 -46.14 0.65 -12.22
C ASP A 1056 -46.44 -0.77 -12.68
N LEU A 1057 -45.56 -1.34 -13.50
CA LEU A 1057 -45.63 -2.74 -13.90
C LEU A 1057 -45.45 -3.66 -12.68
N THR A 1058 -44.45 -3.41 -11.83
CA THR A 1058 -44.23 -4.19 -10.61
C THR A 1058 -45.44 -4.16 -9.69
N ARG A 1059 -46.02 -2.97 -9.48
CA ARG A 1059 -47.24 -2.80 -8.68
C ARG A 1059 -48.40 -3.59 -9.28
N TYR A 1060 -48.68 -3.42 -10.56
CA TYR A 1060 -49.74 -4.12 -11.27
C TYR A 1060 -49.59 -5.65 -11.19
N MET A 1061 -48.38 -6.17 -11.38
CA MET A 1061 -48.10 -7.60 -11.29
C MET A 1061 -48.29 -8.12 -9.86
N ASN A 1062 -47.90 -7.34 -8.84
CA ASN A 1062 -48.03 -7.73 -7.44
C ASN A 1062 -49.46 -7.60 -6.88
N THR A 1063 -50.29 -6.69 -7.41
CA THR A 1063 -51.66 -6.47 -6.88
C THR A 1063 -52.76 -7.12 -7.71
N GLU A 1064 -52.63 -7.17 -9.04
CA GLU A 1064 -53.73 -7.55 -9.94
C GLU A 1064 -53.58 -8.91 -10.63
N LYS A 1065 -52.42 -9.57 -10.47
CA LYS A 1065 -52.08 -10.80 -11.20
C LYS A 1065 -51.92 -12.00 -10.29
N THR A 1066 -52.00 -13.20 -10.88
CA THR A 1066 -51.75 -14.44 -10.15
C THR A 1066 -50.24 -14.68 -9.95
N ALA A 1067 -49.87 -15.57 -9.04
CA ALA A 1067 -48.47 -15.98 -8.88
C ALA A 1067 -47.90 -16.60 -10.18
N GLU A 1068 -48.73 -17.31 -10.95
CA GLU A 1068 -48.35 -17.88 -12.24
C GLU A 1068 -48.07 -16.78 -13.27
N ASP A 1069 -48.92 -15.75 -13.34
CA ASP A 1069 -48.71 -14.61 -14.22
C ASP A 1069 -47.44 -13.82 -13.83
N ARG A 1070 -47.16 -13.68 -12.54
CA ARG A 1070 -45.96 -12.99 -12.03
C ARG A 1070 -44.66 -13.71 -12.37
N LEU A 1071 -44.66 -15.03 -12.29
CA LEU A 1071 -43.47 -15.84 -12.59
C LEU A 1071 -43.33 -16.17 -14.08
N ASN A 1072 -44.25 -15.70 -14.93
CA ASN A 1072 -44.11 -15.70 -16.37
C ASN A 1072 -43.36 -14.45 -16.83
N LEU A 1073 -42.08 -14.60 -17.19
CA LEU A 1073 -41.21 -13.47 -17.55
C LEU A 1073 -41.67 -12.75 -18.83
N ALA A 1074 -42.47 -13.39 -19.68
CA ALA A 1074 -43.08 -12.73 -20.84
C ALA A 1074 -44.01 -11.57 -20.44
N ASN A 1075 -44.69 -11.67 -19.30
CA ASN A 1075 -45.56 -10.59 -18.80
C ASN A 1075 -44.79 -9.32 -18.36
N TRP A 1076 -43.46 -9.42 -18.27
CA TRP A 1076 -42.58 -8.32 -17.88
C TRP A 1076 -41.83 -7.70 -19.06
N GLU A 1077 -42.01 -8.23 -20.28
CA GLU A 1077 -41.20 -7.84 -21.44
C GLU A 1077 -41.35 -6.37 -21.82
N HIS A 1078 -42.48 -5.74 -21.49
CA HIS A 1078 -42.78 -4.35 -21.84
C HIS A 1078 -42.28 -3.32 -20.81
N ALA A 1079 -41.33 -3.68 -19.94
CA ALA A 1079 -40.70 -2.71 -19.04
C ALA A 1079 -39.82 -1.70 -19.82
N ARG A 1080 -40.07 -0.40 -19.67
CA ARG A 1080 -39.35 0.66 -20.41
C ARG A 1080 -37.85 0.68 -20.10
N GLY A 1081 -37.46 0.43 -18.84
CA GLY A 1081 -36.05 0.29 -18.47
C GLY A 1081 -35.36 -0.91 -19.15
N GLY A 1082 -36.12 -1.97 -19.44
CA GLY A 1082 -35.62 -3.12 -20.20
C GLY A 1082 -35.36 -2.78 -21.66
N TYR A 1083 -36.23 -1.99 -22.31
CA TYR A 1083 -35.98 -1.51 -23.67
C TYR A 1083 -34.69 -0.68 -23.76
N TRP A 1084 -34.51 0.27 -22.87
CA TRP A 1084 -33.29 1.08 -22.82
C TRP A 1084 -32.02 0.27 -22.52
N LEU A 1085 -32.12 -0.81 -21.72
CA LEU A 1085 -31.00 -1.71 -21.49
C LEU A 1085 -30.59 -2.47 -22.76
N HIS A 1086 -31.57 -2.95 -23.55
CA HIS A 1086 -31.29 -3.60 -24.84
C HIS A 1086 -30.65 -2.62 -25.82
N GLU A 1087 -31.17 -1.39 -25.91
CA GLU A 1087 -30.62 -0.39 -26.81
C GLU A 1087 -29.17 -0.03 -26.39
N ALA A 1088 -28.92 0.20 -25.10
CA ALA A 1088 -27.60 0.56 -24.60
C ALA A 1088 -26.50 -0.46 -24.96
N THR A 1089 -26.81 -1.75 -25.10
CA THR A 1089 -25.81 -2.76 -25.46
C THR A 1089 -25.35 -2.68 -26.91
N HIS A 1090 -26.12 -2.05 -27.81
CA HIS A 1090 -25.69 -1.83 -29.20
C HIS A 1090 -24.63 -0.73 -29.33
N MET A 1091 -24.36 0.05 -28.27
CA MET A 1091 -23.44 1.18 -28.32
C MET A 1091 -21.98 0.76 -28.12
N ASP A 1092 -21.30 0.33 -29.19
CA ASP A 1092 -19.94 -0.24 -29.14
C ASP A 1092 -18.92 0.60 -28.36
N TYR A 1093 -18.93 1.92 -28.57
CA TYR A 1093 -18.05 2.84 -27.84
C TYR A 1093 -18.25 2.74 -26.33
N PHE A 1094 -19.50 2.83 -25.86
CA PHE A 1094 -19.81 2.80 -24.43
C PHE A 1094 -19.62 1.40 -23.83
N MET A 1095 -19.86 0.34 -24.62
CA MET A 1095 -19.63 -1.05 -24.22
C MET A 1095 -18.16 -1.48 -24.29
N ASN A 1096 -17.28 -0.58 -24.74
CA ASN A 1096 -15.84 -0.80 -24.88
C ASN A 1096 -15.51 -2.02 -25.75
N THR A 1097 -16.18 -2.12 -26.90
CA THR A 1097 -16.00 -3.23 -27.85
C THR A 1097 -14.63 -3.10 -28.56
N PRO A 1098 -13.70 -4.07 -28.43
CA PRO A 1098 -12.37 -3.97 -29.04
C PRO A 1098 -12.40 -4.15 -30.57
N SER A 1099 -11.61 -3.40 -31.35
CA SER A 1099 -11.52 -3.63 -32.82
C SER A 1099 -10.81 -4.92 -33.21
N SER A 1100 -10.13 -5.59 -32.29
CA SER A 1100 -9.29 -6.78 -32.54
C SER A 1100 -10.06 -8.11 -32.47
N GLY A 1101 -11.38 -8.09 -32.21
CA GLY A 1101 -12.20 -9.29 -32.11
C GLY A 1101 -12.02 -10.10 -30.81
N SER A 1102 -11.43 -9.51 -29.78
CA SER A 1102 -11.13 -10.16 -28.48
C SER A 1102 -12.25 -10.03 -27.43
N GLY A 1103 -13.35 -9.34 -27.74
CA GLY A 1103 -14.55 -9.18 -26.91
C GLY A 1103 -15.83 -9.21 -27.74
N PRO A 1104 -17.01 -9.40 -27.13
CA PRO A 1104 -18.24 -9.59 -27.89
C PRO A 1104 -18.76 -8.27 -28.45
N VAL A 1105 -18.99 -8.24 -29.76
CA VAL A 1105 -19.80 -7.22 -30.42
C VAL A 1105 -21.26 -7.60 -30.16
N VAL A 1106 -22.01 -6.78 -29.44
CA VAL A 1106 -23.40 -7.08 -29.09
C VAL A 1106 -24.34 -6.50 -30.14
N ARG A 1107 -25.20 -7.34 -30.71
CA ARG A 1107 -26.12 -7.04 -31.83
C ARG A 1107 -27.45 -7.78 -31.69
N ASP A 1108 -28.36 -7.50 -32.61
CA ASP A 1108 -29.56 -8.30 -32.84
C ASP A 1108 -29.21 -9.50 -33.74
N LEU A 1109 -28.81 -10.63 -33.14
CA LEU A 1109 -28.38 -11.79 -33.93
C LEU A 1109 -29.51 -12.40 -34.79
N LEU A 1110 -29.15 -12.99 -35.93
CA LEU A 1110 -30.07 -13.75 -36.80
C LEU A 1110 -29.94 -15.25 -36.53
N VAL A 1111 -31.09 -15.92 -36.44
CA VAL A 1111 -31.23 -17.34 -36.12
C VAL A 1111 -32.21 -17.98 -37.11
N ASP A 1112 -31.82 -19.08 -37.73
CA ASP A 1112 -32.67 -19.87 -38.63
C ASP A 1112 -33.21 -21.12 -37.91
N TYR A 1113 -34.51 -21.39 -38.06
CA TYR A 1113 -35.21 -22.47 -37.37
C TYR A 1113 -35.67 -23.56 -38.36
N SER A 1114 -35.62 -24.82 -37.94
CA SER A 1114 -35.95 -25.99 -38.77
C SER A 1114 -37.42 -26.10 -39.18
N ASP A 1115 -38.27 -25.17 -38.75
CA ASP A 1115 -39.71 -25.18 -39.02
C ASP A 1115 -40.09 -24.50 -40.35
N GLY A 1116 -39.09 -24.09 -41.15
CA GLY A 1116 -39.28 -23.63 -42.53
C GLY A 1116 -39.71 -22.18 -42.69
N ARG A 1117 -39.55 -21.34 -41.65
CA ARG A 1117 -39.93 -19.92 -41.67
C ARG A 1117 -38.84 -18.94 -42.13
N GLY A 1118 -37.65 -19.42 -42.50
CA GLY A 1118 -36.53 -18.60 -42.96
C GLY A 1118 -35.73 -17.91 -41.84
N GLU A 1119 -34.71 -17.12 -42.21
CA GLU A 1119 -33.87 -16.36 -41.27
C GLU A 1119 -34.70 -15.35 -40.46
N ASN A 1120 -34.61 -15.42 -39.13
CA ASN A 1120 -35.36 -14.55 -38.21
C ASN A 1120 -34.43 -13.94 -37.14
N LYS A 1121 -34.69 -12.71 -36.69
CA LYS A 1121 -33.94 -12.12 -35.55
C LYS A 1121 -34.17 -12.92 -34.27
N ALA A 1122 -33.14 -13.07 -33.44
CA ALA A 1122 -33.14 -13.66 -32.10
C ALA A 1122 -33.82 -12.75 -31.06
N TYR A 1123 -34.89 -12.06 -31.48
CA TYR A 1123 -35.60 -11.06 -30.71
C TYR A 1123 -36.69 -11.72 -29.85
N GLY A 1124 -36.84 -11.22 -28.63
CA GLY A 1124 -37.78 -11.72 -27.63
C GLY A 1124 -37.26 -12.88 -26.79
N ILE A 1125 -37.91 -13.07 -25.64
CA ILE A 1125 -37.49 -14.02 -24.60
C ILE A 1125 -37.35 -15.46 -25.10
N ASP A 1126 -38.27 -15.91 -25.96
CA ASP A 1126 -38.27 -17.29 -26.47
C ASP A 1126 -37.06 -17.57 -27.37
N ASN A 1127 -36.69 -16.61 -28.23
CA ASN A 1127 -35.58 -16.79 -29.15
C ASN A 1127 -34.23 -16.62 -28.43
N ALA A 1128 -34.13 -15.73 -27.43
CA ALA A 1128 -32.96 -15.60 -26.56
C ALA A 1128 -32.68 -16.91 -25.79
N LYS A 1129 -33.72 -17.60 -25.31
CA LYS A 1129 -33.61 -18.92 -24.65
C LYS A 1129 -33.26 -20.04 -25.63
N LYS A 1130 -33.81 -20.05 -26.85
CA LYS A 1130 -33.41 -21.03 -27.91
C LYS A 1130 -31.95 -20.88 -28.29
N LEU A 1131 -31.46 -19.65 -28.39
CA LEU A 1131 -30.05 -19.36 -28.62
C LEU A 1131 -29.17 -19.90 -27.49
N ALA A 1132 -29.57 -19.67 -26.23
CA ALA A 1132 -28.87 -20.24 -25.08
C ALA A 1132 -28.87 -21.78 -25.07
N ASN A 1133 -29.95 -22.42 -25.50
CA ASN A 1133 -30.00 -23.88 -25.65
C ASN A 1133 -29.01 -24.39 -26.71
N TYR A 1134 -28.82 -23.65 -27.81
CA TYR A 1134 -27.80 -23.98 -28.82
C TYR A 1134 -26.38 -23.89 -28.25
N ASP A 1135 -26.04 -22.74 -27.64
CA ASP A 1135 -24.75 -22.50 -26.98
C ASP A 1135 -24.45 -23.58 -25.95
N ARG A 1136 -25.45 -23.95 -25.15
CA ARG A 1136 -25.32 -25.00 -24.13
C ARG A 1136 -24.81 -26.34 -24.65
N HIS A 1137 -25.16 -26.71 -25.88
CA HIS A 1137 -24.75 -27.99 -26.46
C HIS A 1137 -23.44 -27.88 -27.26
N PHE A 1138 -23.27 -26.78 -28.00
CA PHE A 1138 -22.17 -26.66 -28.96
C PHE A 1138 -21.05 -25.75 -28.44
N THR A 1139 -21.38 -24.53 -28.02
CA THR A 1139 -20.43 -23.43 -27.76
C THR A 1139 -20.92 -22.51 -26.62
N PRO A 1140 -20.77 -22.89 -25.33
CA PRO A 1140 -21.37 -22.13 -24.23
C PRO A 1140 -20.92 -20.67 -24.19
N GLY A 1141 -21.88 -19.75 -24.18
CA GLY A 1141 -21.63 -18.31 -24.10
C GLY A 1141 -21.11 -17.68 -25.39
N GLU A 1142 -20.90 -18.43 -26.47
CA GLU A 1142 -20.27 -17.89 -27.68
C GLU A 1142 -21.18 -16.88 -28.38
N TYR A 1143 -22.43 -17.27 -28.68
CA TYR A 1143 -23.38 -16.44 -29.41
C TYR A 1143 -24.30 -15.65 -28.47
N THR A 1144 -24.63 -16.19 -27.30
CA THR A 1144 -25.50 -15.53 -26.31
C THR A 1144 -24.93 -14.23 -25.75
N GLN A 1145 -23.60 -14.14 -25.57
CA GLN A 1145 -22.94 -12.89 -25.15
C GLN A 1145 -22.94 -11.81 -26.24
N GLN A 1146 -23.28 -12.16 -27.48
CA GLN A 1146 -23.33 -11.26 -28.63
C GLN A 1146 -24.77 -10.80 -28.93
N ASN A 1147 -25.77 -11.24 -28.16
CA ASN A 1147 -27.18 -10.90 -28.39
C ASN A 1147 -27.74 -9.97 -27.29
N SER A 1148 -28.26 -8.80 -27.68
CA SER A 1148 -28.76 -7.77 -26.75
C SER A 1148 -29.89 -8.26 -25.83
N ASP A 1149 -30.80 -9.07 -26.36
CA ASP A 1149 -31.95 -9.57 -25.58
C ASP A 1149 -31.55 -10.56 -24.49
N ASN A 1150 -30.41 -11.27 -24.61
CA ASN A 1150 -29.91 -12.13 -23.54
C ASN A 1150 -29.53 -11.30 -22.31
N TYR A 1151 -28.93 -10.11 -22.48
CA TYR A 1151 -28.64 -9.19 -21.38
C TYR A 1151 -29.92 -8.57 -20.78
N ARG A 1152 -30.83 -8.09 -21.63
CA ARG A 1152 -32.11 -7.51 -21.20
C ARG A 1152 -32.93 -8.48 -20.36
N PHE A 1153 -33.17 -9.70 -20.85
CA PHE A 1153 -34.04 -10.64 -20.18
C PHE A 1153 -33.38 -11.30 -18.96
N TYR A 1154 -32.05 -11.44 -18.94
CA TYR A 1154 -31.34 -11.79 -17.71
C TYR A 1154 -31.58 -10.73 -16.62
N ALA A 1155 -31.38 -9.44 -16.94
CA ALA A 1155 -31.61 -8.36 -15.98
C ALA A 1155 -33.07 -8.29 -15.49
N MET A 1156 -34.03 -8.43 -16.41
CA MET A 1156 -35.45 -8.48 -16.05
C MET A 1156 -35.78 -9.70 -15.17
N SER A 1157 -35.16 -10.86 -15.41
CA SER A 1157 -35.37 -12.04 -14.53
C SER A 1157 -34.94 -11.76 -13.09
N LYS A 1158 -33.84 -11.02 -12.91
CA LYS A 1158 -33.35 -10.59 -11.59
C LYS A 1158 -34.24 -9.54 -10.97
N TRP A 1159 -34.79 -8.61 -11.75
CA TRP A 1159 -35.79 -7.66 -11.26
C TRP A 1159 -37.01 -8.39 -10.68
N VAL A 1160 -37.54 -9.38 -11.40
CA VAL A 1160 -38.69 -10.17 -10.95
C VAL A 1160 -38.34 -11.00 -9.72
N GLU A 1161 -37.18 -11.65 -9.70
CA GLU A 1161 -36.68 -12.41 -8.54
C GLU A 1161 -36.60 -11.52 -7.28
N ALA A 1162 -36.22 -10.26 -7.42
CA ALA A 1162 -36.09 -9.33 -6.29
C ALA A 1162 -37.41 -8.64 -5.88
N ASN A 1163 -38.31 -8.35 -6.84
CA ASN A 1163 -39.43 -7.43 -6.63
C ASN A 1163 -40.83 -8.05 -6.77
N SER A 1164 -40.94 -9.31 -7.20
CA SER A 1164 -42.21 -10.04 -7.11
C SER A 1164 -42.55 -10.39 -5.67
N VAL A 1165 -43.85 -10.61 -5.38
CA VAL A 1165 -44.29 -11.10 -4.06
C VAL A 1165 -43.64 -12.43 -3.70
N GLU A 1166 -43.44 -13.30 -4.68
CA GLU A 1166 -42.88 -14.64 -4.51
C GLU A 1166 -41.38 -14.63 -4.22
N ARG A 1167 -40.67 -13.56 -4.63
CA ARG A 1167 -39.22 -13.40 -4.46
C ARG A 1167 -38.40 -14.61 -4.94
N THR A 1168 -38.79 -15.14 -6.09
CA THR A 1168 -38.16 -16.33 -6.69
C THR A 1168 -37.96 -16.13 -8.19
N TYR A 1169 -37.05 -16.93 -8.77
CA TYR A 1169 -36.74 -16.88 -10.19
C TYR A 1169 -37.97 -17.19 -11.07
N PRO A 1170 -38.26 -16.37 -12.12
CA PRO A 1170 -39.38 -16.60 -13.02
C PRO A 1170 -39.07 -17.70 -14.03
N TYR A 1171 -39.79 -18.83 -13.96
CA TYR A 1171 -39.43 -20.08 -14.67
C TYR A 1171 -40.26 -20.39 -15.95
N LYS A 1172 -41.19 -19.52 -16.37
CA LYS A 1172 -41.94 -19.66 -17.65
C LYS A 1172 -41.61 -18.45 -18.55
N PRO A 1173 -41.22 -18.63 -19.83
CA PRO A 1173 -42.02 -19.29 -20.88
C PRO A 1173 -41.39 -20.60 -21.38
N SER A 1174 -42.22 -21.63 -21.58
CA SER A 1174 -41.75 -22.95 -22.00
C SER A 1174 -41.30 -22.93 -23.46
N VAL A 1175 -40.00 -23.02 -23.69
CA VAL A 1175 -39.43 -23.34 -25.00
C VAL A 1175 -39.13 -24.84 -25.03
N ASN A 1176 -39.45 -25.52 -26.13
CA ASN A 1176 -39.09 -26.93 -26.31
C ASN A 1176 -37.56 -27.08 -26.13
N PRO A 1177 -37.07 -27.88 -25.15
CA PRO A 1177 -35.64 -28.01 -24.88
C PRO A 1177 -34.85 -28.63 -26.04
N PHE A 1178 -35.55 -29.22 -27.02
CA PHE A 1178 -34.98 -29.78 -28.25
C PHE A 1178 -35.09 -28.83 -29.46
N ALA A 1179 -35.73 -27.67 -29.31
CA ALA A 1179 -35.76 -26.67 -30.38
C ALA A 1179 -34.44 -25.89 -30.39
N MET A 1180 -33.64 -26.16 -31.42
CA MET A 1180 -32.34 -25.52 -31.66
C MET A 1180 -32.34 -24.85 -33.05
N PRO A 1181 -31.56 -23.77 -33.24
CA PRO A 1181 -31.19 -23.24 -34.55
C PRO A 1181 -30.59 -24.30 -35.50
N VAL A 1182 -30.78 -24.18 -36.82
CA VAL A 1182 -30.31 -25.14 -37.85
C VAL A 1182 -28.86 -24.88 -38.28
N PHE A 1183 -28.42 -23.63 -38.26
CA PHE A 1183 -27.08 -23.17 -38.62
C PHE A 1183 -26.50 -22.32 -37.50
N PRO A 1184 -25.17 -22.11 -37.43
CA PRO A 1184 -24.60 -21.18 -36.46
C PRO A 1184 -25.28 -19.81 -36.59
N PRO A 1185 -25.69 -19.19 -35.48
CA PRO A 1185 -26.25 -17.85 -35.46
C PRO A 1185 -25.35 -16.87 -36.22
N LYS A 1186 -25.95 -16.02 -37.05
CA LYS A 1186 -25.21 -15.05 -37.86
C LYS A 1186 -25.29 -13.67 -37.21
N VAL A 1187 -24.15 -12.98 -37.20
CA VAL A 1187 -24.14 -11.53 -37.06
C VAL A 1187 -24.63 -10.96 -38.41
N PRO A 1188 -25.63 -10.06 -38.46
CA PRO A 1188 -26.05 -9.45 -39.71
C PRO A 1188 -24.85 -8.81 -40.44
N ASP A 1189 -24.78 -8.92 -41.78
CA ASP A 1189 -23.82 -8.13 -42.57
C ASP A 1189 -24.25 -6.66 -42.46
N GLU A 1190 -23.49 -5.86 -41.70
CA GLU A 1190 -23.75 -4.43 -41.55
C GLU A 1190 -23.24 -3.70 -42.79
N GLY A 1191 -24.15 -3.07 -43.53
CA GLY A 1191 -23.85 -2.09 -44.58
C GLY A 1191 -23.68 -0.69 -44.00
#